data_AF-A0A714ZF91-F1
#
_entry.id   AF-A0A714ZF91-F1
#
_cell.length_a   1.000
_cell.length_b   1.000
_cell.length_c   1.000
_cell.angle_alpha   90.00
_cell.angle_beta   90.00
_cell.angle_gamma   90.00
#
_symmetry.space_group_name_H-M   'P 1'
#
loop_
_entity.id
_entity.type
_entity.pdbx_description
1 polymer ?
#
loop_
_entity_poly.entity_id
_entity_poly.type
_entity_poly.pdbx_seq_one_letter_code
_entity_poly.pdbx_strand_id
1 'polypeptide(L)'
;MSTKPLFLLRKAKKSSGEPDVVLWASDDFESTCATLDYLIVKSGKKLSNYFKAVATSFPVVNDLPPEGEIDFTWSERYQLSKDSMTWELKPGAAPDDVHHQEDAPETEEPTGGQEENAQADAHEDCQDCEVSVATLRFTQRLLHIFTYAAGDRKYLHHATREQRKHITALEMDQENRYVQNLLLAIRGMAEPTTLDNADLLRLTDAIKAVFSITKKHQPYEFKNFISAWLDTEHIDRGLLIKEWRKGNRVSRITRTASGANAGGGNKTDRNPNLVHTFDTLDVEIAAATLPMDFNIYEIPGSVYRRAKEVVLKKESPFKEWSAALRATPGILDYSRAAIFALIRSAHPEFYHYPGRLQGYINAYLTETDHENPSKETLTAARHTPEKDILEEVNRELAAERETEEEKNNVEKSQPSDAMADEQATAETVEPNATAHHQNTQPLDAQSQVNPVEAEYQKKLAELHEARKNIPPKNPADADKLLAASRCEFVEGISDPNDPKWVKGIQTRDSVYQNQPETEQSTPETEKNSPDVKQPEPVVQQEPEIVCNACGQTGGDNCPDCGAVMGDATYQETFGEENQVEAKEKDPEEMEGAEHPHKENAGNHPHHDCSDETGEVADPVIVEDIEPGIYYGISNENYHAGPGVSKSQLDDIADTPALYLWRKNAPVDTTKTKTLDLGTAFHCRVLEPEEFSNRFIVAPEFNRRTNAGKEEEKAFLMECASTGKTVITAEEGRKIELMYQSVMALPLGQWLVESAGHAESSIYWEDPETGILCRCRPDKIIPEFHWIMDVKTTADIQRFKMAYYDYRYHVQDAFYSDGYEAQFGVQPTFVFLVASTTVECGRYPVEIFMMGEEAKLAGQQEYHRNLRTLADCLNTDEWPAIKTLSLPRLAKEYAND
;
A
#
# COMPACT_ATOMS: atom_id res chain seq x y z
N MET A 1 -17.65 -8.71 -18.42
CA MET A 1 -17.35 -9.72 -19.46
C MET A 1 -17.52 -11.07 -18.79
N SER A 2 -18.39 -11.94 -19.31
CA SER A 2 -18.59 -13.30 -18.77
C SER A 2 -17.33 -14.12 -19.07
N THR A 3 -16.59 -14.52 -18.04
CA THR A 3 -15.45 -15.42 -18.15
C THR A 3 -15.98 -16.80 -18.53
N LYS A 4 -15.53 -17.34 -19.67
CA LYS A 4 -15.85 -18.71 -20.07
C LYS A 4 -15.23 -19.68 -19.04
N PRO A 5 -15.92 -20.76 -18.66
CA PRO A 5 -15.38 -21.73 -17.71
C PRO A 5 -14.11 -22.38 -18.27
N LEU A 6 -13.09 -22.51 -17.43
CA LEU A 6 -11.77 -23.04 -17.75
C LEU A 6 -11.67 -24.50 -17.30
N PHE A 7 -11.23 -25.38 -18.19
CA PHE A 7 -10.94 -26.78 -17.87
C PHE A 7 -9.43 -27.03 -17.96
N LEU A 8 -8.79 -27.20 -16.81
CA LEU A 8 -7.34 -27.35 -16.68
C LEU A 8 -6.95 -28.81 -16.51
N LEU A 9 -5.87 -29.21 -17.18
CA LEU A 9 -5.21 -30.50 -17.05
C LEU A 9 -3.78 -30.30 -16.54
N ARG A 10 -3.40 -31.04 -15.49
CA ARG A 10 -2.00 -31.28 -15.12
C ARG A 10 -1.65 -32.73 -15.37
N LYS A 11 -0.80 -32.96 -16.38
CA LYS A 11 -0.26 -34.29 -16.66
C LYS A 11 0.78 -34.69 -15.62
N ALA A 12 0.72 -35.89 -15.11
CA ALA A 12 1.74 -36.45 -14.25
C ALA A 12 3.01 -36.79 -15.05
N LYS A 13 4.17 -36.63 -14.44
CA LYS A 13 5.45 -37.09 -14.99
C LYS A 13 5.46 -38.62 -14.94
N LYS A 14 5.83 -39.29 -16.04
CA LYS A 14 5.91 -40.76 -16.08
C LYS A 14 6.79 -41.38 -14.99
N SER A 15 7.77 -40.63 -14.47
CA SER A 15 8.65 -41.04 -13.39
C SER A 15 8.01 -41.01 -11.99
N SER A 16 6.89 -40.32 -11.79
CA SER A 16 6.23 -40.21 -10.47
C SER A 16 5.26 -41.35 -10.18
N GLY A 17 4.76 -42.05 -11.21
CA GLY A 17 3.74 -43.10 -11.06
C GLY A 17 2.36 -42.55 -10.66
N GLU A 18 2.18 -41.23 -10.67
CA GLU A 18 0.92 -40.57 -10.29
C GLU A 18 -0.05 -40.48 -11.48
N PRO A 19 -1.38 -40.46 -11.25
CA PRO A 19 -2.36 -40.22 -12.30
C PRO A 19 -2.43 -38.74 -12.70
N ASP A 20 -2.74 -38.49 -13.97
CA ASP A 20 -3.09 -37.15 -14.50
C ASP A 20 -4.29 -36.57 -13.74
N VAL A 21 -4.34 -35.25 -13.59
CA VAL A 21 -5.39 -34.59 -12.81
C VAL A 21 -6.02 -33.43 -13.56
N VAL A 22 -7.34 -33.31 -13.48
CA VAL A 22 -8.10 -32.21 -14.08
C VAL A 22 -8.87 -31.42 -13.02
N LEU A 23 -9.14 -30.16 -13.31
CA LEU A 23 -9.99 -29.26 -12.53
C LEU A 23 -10.70 -28.32 -13.50
N TRP A 24 -11.94 -27.97 -13.20
CA TRP A 24 -12.57 -26.84 -13.87
C TRP A 24 -13.17 -25.83 -12.89
N ALA A 25 -13.14 -24.56 -13.30
CA ALA A 25 -13.70 -23.44 -12.56
C ALA A 25 -14.08 -22.29 -13.50
N SER A 26 -15.01 -21.45 -13.04
CA SER A 26 -15.49 -20.25 -13.73
C SER A 26 -14.72 -18.97 -13.31
N ASP A 27 -13.51 -19.15 -12.78
CA ASP A 27 -12.58 -18.08 -12.40
C ASP A 27 -11.59 -17.77 -13.53
N ASP A 28 -10.68 -16.82 -13.31
CA ASP A 28 -9.56 -16.57 -14.22
C ASP A 28 -8.53 -17.73 -14.20
N PHE A 29 -7.63 -17.74 -15.18
CA PHE A 29 -6.68 -18.83 -15.38
C PHE A 29 -5.69 -18.95 -14.23
N GLU A 30 -5.20 -17.83 -13.71
CA GLU A 30 -4.27 -17.77 -12.58
C GLU A 30 -4.91 -18.32 -11.31
N SER A 31 -6.14 -17.89 -10.99
CA SER A 31 -6.91 -18.36 -9.84
C SER A 31 -7.23 -19.86 -9.93
N THR A 32 -7.62 -20.34 -11.11
CA THR A 32 -7.92 -21.77 -11.33
C THR A 32 -6.66 -22.64 -11.26
N CYS A 33 -5.52 -22.14 -11.75
CA CYS A 33 -4.22 -22.79 -11.61
C CYS A 33 -3.76 -22.87 -10.15
N ALA A 34 -3.86 -21.78 -9.39
CA ALA A 34 -3.53 -21.78 -7.96
C ALA A 34 -4.41 -22.77 -7.17
N THR A 35 -5.68 -22.86 -7.53
CA THR A 35 -6.64 -23.79 -6.92
C THR A 35 -6.28 -25.24 -7.23
N LEU A 36 -5.96 -25.56 -8.49
CA LEU A 36 -5.49 -26.88 -8.89
C LEU A 36 -4.21 -27.28 -8.14
N ASP A 37 -3.25 -26.36 -8.03
CA ASP A 37 -1.97 -26.60 -7.36
C ASP A 37 -2.15 -26.86 -5.87
N TYR A 38 -2.97 -26.05 -5.21
CA TYR A 38 -3.33 -26.22 -3.82
C TYR A 38 -4.01 -27.57 -3.57
N LEU A 39 -4.97 -27.96 -4.42
CA LEU A 39 -5.71 -29.22 -4.26
C LEU A 39 -4.83 -30.44 -4.49
N ILE A 40 -3.88 -30.38 -5.44
CA ILE A 40 -2.87 -31.44 -5.64
C ILE A 40 -2.02 -31.60 -4.38
N VAL A 41 -1.49 -30.51 -3.82
CA VAL A 41 -0.68 -30.57 -2.59
C VAL A 41 -1.51 -31.05 -1.40
N LYS A 42 -2.76 -30.58 -1.26
CA LYS A 42 -3.70 -31.01 -0.23
C LYS A 42 -4.05 -32.50 -0.32
N SER A 43 -4.06 -33.08 -1.52
CA SER A 43 -4.25 -34.52 -1.73
C SER A 43 -3.02 -35.38 -1.33
N GLY A 44 -1.96 -34.75 -0.80
CA GLY A 44 -0.74 -35.41 -0.37
C GLY A 44 0.26 -35.69 -1.49
N LYS A 45 0.00 -35.20 -2.71
CA LYS A 45 0.87 -35.39 -3.88
C LYS A 45 1.82 -34.21 -4.05
N LYS A 46 3.06 -34.49 -4.45
CA LYS A 46 4.04 -33.43 -4.71
C LYS A 46 3.70 -32.73 -6.03
N LEU A 47 3.57 -31.41 -6.02
CA LEU A 47 3.31 -30.62 -7.24
C LEU A 47 4.39 -30.82 -8.30
N SER A 48 5.63 -31.10 -7.85
CA SER A 48 6.78 -31.40 -8.71
C SER A 48 6.58 -32.68 -9.55
N ASN A 49 5.71 -33.60 -9.12
CA ASN A 49 5.34 -34.80 -9.89
C ASN A 49 4.47 -34.51 -11.12
N TYR A 50 4.04 -33.27 -11.33
CA TYR A 50 3.12 -32.85 -12.40
C TYR A 50 3.77 -31.81 -13.32
N PHE A 51 3.42 -31.82 -14.61
CA PHE A 51 3.74 -30.74 -15.53
C PHE A 51 2.86 -29.50 -15.24
N LYS A 52 3.21 -28.35 -15.85
CA LYS A 52 2.40 -27.13 -15.74
C LYS A 52 0.97 -27.38 -16.23
N ALA A 53 0.01 -26.69 -15.61
CA ALA A 53 -1.39 -26.78 -16.00
C ALA A 53 -1.60 -26.27 -17.43
N VAL A 54 -2.40 -27.00 -18.20
CA VAL A 54 -2.77 -26.68 -19.57
C VAL A 54 -4.27 -26.49 -19.63
N ALA A 55 -4.74 -25.35 -20.13
CA ALA A 55 -6.14 -25.17 -20.46
C ALA A 55 -6.49 -26.00 -21.70
N THR A 56 -7.54 -26.80 -21.59
CA THR A 56 -8.11 -27.61 -22.67
C THR A 56 -9.50 -27.09 -23.01
N SER A 57 -10.05 -27.52 -24.15
CA SER A 57 -11.43 -27.22 -24.50
C SER A 57 -12.36 -27.79 -23.43
N PHE A 58 -13.32 -26.98 -22.98
CA PHE A 58 -14.27 -27.41 -21.96
C PHE A 58 -15.11 -28.60 -22.48
N PRO A 59 -15.00 -29.79 -21.87
CA PRO A 59 -15.75 -30.95 -22.31
C PRO A 59 -17.23 -30.79 -21.96
N VAL A 60 -18.13 -31.11 -22.90
CA VAL A 60 -19.58 -31.15 -22.66
C VAL A 60 -19.98 -32.61 -22.48
N VAL A 61 -19.77 -33.14 -21.28
CA VAL A 61 -20.07 -34.53 -20.91
C VAL A 61 -20.77 -34.56 -19.54
N ASN A 62 -21.54 -35.61 -19.28
CA ASN A 62 -22.40 -35.70 -18.09
C ASN A 62 -21.64 -36.06 -16.80
N ASP A 63 -20.46 -36.69 -16.91
CA ASP A 63 -19.64 -37.15 -15.78
C ASP A 63 -18.51 -36.17 -15.41
N LEU A 64 -18.74 -34.87 -15.63
CA LEU A 64 -17.83 -33.81 -15.18
C LEU A 64 -17.70 -33.82 -13.65
N PRO A 65 -16.48 -33.70 -13.09
CA PRO A 65 -16.33 -33.51 -11.65
C PRO A 65 -17.00 -32.20 -11.21
N PRO A 66 -17.38 -32.05 -9.93
CA PRO A 66 -17.90 -30.78 -9.43
C PRO A 66 -16.92 -29.62 -9.66
N GLU A 67 -17.44 -28.42 -9.89
CA GLU A 67 -16.61 -27.22 -10.07
C GLU A 67 -15.70 -27.01 -8.85
N GLY A 68 -14.40 -26.79 -9.08
CA GLY A 68 -13.43 -26.64 -8.01
C GLY A 68 -12.96 -27.96 -7.38
N GLU A 69 -13.39 -29.13 -7.85
CA GLU A 69 -12.89 -30.43 -7.40
C GLU A 69 -11.94 -31.07 -8.42
N ILE A 70 -10.86 -31.69 -7.92
CA ILE A 70 -9.88 -32.38 -8.76
C ILE A 70 -10.31 -33.81 -9.07
N ASP A 71 -10.19 -34.23 -10.32
CA ASP A 71 -10.42 -35.61 -10.75
C ASP A 71 -9.13 -36.25 -11.28
N PHE A 72 -8.67 -37.29 -10.60
CA PHE A 72 -7.50 -38.09 -11.00
C PHE A 72 -7.84 -39.23 -11.97
N THR A 73 -9.11 -39.58 -12.08
CA THR A 73 -9.62 -40.70 -12.89
C THR A 73 -10.13 -40.25 -14.26
N TRP A 74 -10.25 -38.93 -14.49
CA TRP A 74 -10.68 -38.36 -15.76
C TRP A 74 -9.93 -38.91 -16.96
N SER A 75 -8.60 -38.96 -16.85
CA SER A 75 -7.73 -39.45 -17.93
C SER A 75 -7.76 -40.97 -18.08
N GLU A 76 -8.48 -41.70 -17.22
CA GLU A 76 -8.78 -43.12 -17.40
C GLU A 76 -9.94 -43.31 -18.38
N ARG A 77 -10.96 -42.43 -18.31
CA ARG A 77 -12.18 -42.45 -19.14
C ARG A 77 -12.00 -41.71 -20.47
N TYR A 78 -11.35 -40.55 -20.43
CA TYR A 78 -11.18 -39.66 -21.57
C TYR A 78 -9.71 -39.57 -22.01
N GLN A 79 -9.50 -39.31 -23.30
CA GLN A 79 -8.20 -39.03 -23.88
C GLN A 79 -8.27 -37.74 -24.71
N LEU A 80 -7.17 -37.00 -24.78
CA LEU A 80 -7.08 -35.84 -25.66
C LEU A 80 -7.00 -36.30 -27.12
N SER A 81 -7.77 -35.63 -27.98
CA SER A 81 -7.76 -35.85 -29.42
C SER A 81 -6.42 -35.42 -30.05
N LYS A 82 -6.27 -35.63 -31.37
CA LYS A 82 -5.06 -35.23 -32.11
C LYS A 82 -4.75 -33.73 -32.04
N ASP A 83 -5.75 -32.89 -31.74
CA ASP A 83 -5.58 -31.45 -31.56
C ASP A 83 -4.97 -31.06 -30.19
N SER A 84 -4.77 -32.03 -29.30
CA SER A 84 -4.27 -31.85 -27.93
C SER A 84 -5.10 -30.88 -27.07
N MET A 85 -6.34 -30.57 -27.45
CA MET A 85 -7.23 -29.65 -26.73
C MET A 85 -8.62 -30.22 -26.48
N THR A 86 -9.15 -31.05 -27.36
CA THR A 86 -10.51 -31.60 -27.23
C THR A 86 -10.47 -32.99 -26.58
N TRP A 87 -11.38 -33.25 -25.64
CA TRP A 87 -11.49 -34.54 -24.95
C TRP A 87 -12.42 -35.50 -25.69
N GLU A 88 -11.97 -36.73 -25.90
CA GLU A 88 -12.72 -37.82 -26.51
C GLU A 88 -12.81 -39.02 -25.55
N LEU A 89 -13.95 -39.69 -25.49
CA LEU A 89 -14.13 -40.90 -24.69
C LEU A 89 -13.25 -42.03 -25.26
N LYS A 90 -12.52 -42.74 -24.41
CA LYS A 90 -11.67 -43.85 -24.88
C LYS A 90 -12.53 -45.01 -25.41
N PRO A 91 -12.11 -45.69 -26.50
CA PRO A 91 -12.84 -46.84 -27.02
C PRO A 91 -12.96 -47.96 -25.97
N GLY A 92 -14.19 -48.25 -25.53
CA GLY A 92 -14.49 -49.29 -24.54
C GLY A 92 -14.52 -48.82 -23.07
N ALA A 93 -14.33 -47.54 -22.78
CA ALA A 93 -14.61 -46.96 -21.46
C ALA A 93 -16.11 -46.62 -21.37
N ALA A 94 -16.77 -47.04 -20.28
CA ALA A 94 -18.11 -46.57 -19.96
C ALA A 94 -18.00 -45.23 -19.22
N PRO A 95 -18.81 -44.21 -19.57
CA PRO A 95 -19.02 -43.08 -18.67
C PRO A 95 -19.57 -43.63 -17.35
N ASP A 96 -19.15 -43.07 -16.21
CA ASP A 96 -19.83 -43.32 -14.95
C ASP A 96 -21.17 -42.54 -14.98
N ASP A 97 -22.12 -43.05 -15.75
CA ASP A 97 -23.50 -42.58 -15.76
C ASP A 97 -24.42 -43.72 -15.35
N VAL A 98 -25.07 -43.54 -14.21
CA VAL A 98 -26.23 -44.33 -13.81
C VAL A 98 -27.35 -43.94 -14.79
N HIS A 99 -27.50 -44.76 -15.85
CA HIS A 99 -28.57 -44.82 -16.85
C HIS A 99 -28.19 -44.40 -18.28
N HIS A 100 -27.78 -45.41 -19.08
CA HIS A 100 -27.85 -45.38 -20.55
C HIS A 100 -29.24 -45.79 -21.06
N GLN A 101 -29.75 -45.09 -22.10
CA GLN A 101 -29.94 -45.71 -23.43
C GLN A 101 -30.27 -44.69 -24.53
N GLU A 102 -29.68 -44.97 -25.70
CA GLU A 102 -29.74 -44.27 -26.99
C GLU A 102 -31.03 -44.56 -27.78
N ASP A 103 -31.50 -43.60 -28.58
CA ASP A 103 -31.72 -43.69 -30.05
C ASP A 103 -32.66 -42.58 -30.58
N ALA A 104 -32.27 -41.94 -31.69
CA ALA A 104 -32.97 -40.91 -32.46
C ALA A 104 -34.12 -41.53 -33.33
N PRO A 105 -35.07 -40.80 -34.00
CA PRO A 105 -34.83 -39.59 -34.83
C PRO A 105 -35.95 -38.50 -34.90
N GLU A 106 -35.56 -37.39 -35.54
CA GLU A 106 -36.30 -36.38 -36.33
C GLU A 106 -37.85 -36.42 -36.36
N THR A 107 -38.56 -35.32 -36.10
CA THR A 107 -39.14 -34.37 -37.12
C THR A 107 -40.11 -33.33 -36.50
N GLU A 108 -40.07 -32.12 -37.08
CA GLU A 108 -41.14 -31.09 -37.23
C GLU A 108 -41.51 -30.11 -36.08
N GLU A 109 -41.19 -28.83 -36.31
CA GLU A 109 -41.99 -27.66 -35.86
C GLU A 109 -43.38 -27.63 -36.56
N PRO A 110 -44.40 -26.76 -36.24
CA PRO A 110 -44.35 -25.51 -35.48
C PRO A 110 -45.60 -25.11 -34.63
N THR A 111 -45.53 -23.89 -34.07
CA THR A 111 -46.60 -22.93 -33.72
C THR A 111 -47.41 -23.05 -32.42
N GLY A 112 -47.44 -21.94 -31.66
CA GLY A 112 -48.69 -21.36 -31.15
C GLY A 112 -48.81 -21.08 -29.64
N GLY A 113 -48.47 -19.85 -29.23
CA GLY A 113 -49.19 -18.97 -28.30
C GLY A 113 -49.86 -19.45 -27.00
N GLN A 114 -49.40 -18.82 -25.90
CA GLN A 114 -50.15 -18.27 -24.74
C GLN A 114 -50.54 -19.17 -23.54
N GLU A 115 -49.95 -18.76 -22.39
CA GLU A 115 -50.40 -18.74 -20.97
C GLU A 115 -51.90 -19.04 -20.74
N GLU A 116 -52.36 -19.80 -19.72
CA GLU A 116 -52.08 -19.73 -18.29
C GLU A 116 -52.67 -20.97 -17.52
N ASN A 117 -51.95 -21.45 -16.50
CA ASN A 117 -52.36 -22.18 -15.27
C ASN A 117 -53.61 -23.10 -15.22
N ALA A 118 -53.40 -24.41 -14.99
CA ALA A 118 -53.68 -25.11 -13.71
C ALA A 118 -53.76 -26.66 -13.85
N GLN A 119 -52.96 -27.34 -13.01
CA GLN A 119 -53.26 -28.61 -12.33
C GLN A 119 -52.84 -29.96 -12.95
N ALA A 120 -51.72 -30.46 -12.39
CA ALA A 120 -51.44 -31.80 -11.84
C ALA A 120 -51.26 -33.02 -12.78
N ASP A 121 -50.00 -33.50 -12.74
CA ASP A 121 -49.56 -34.89 -12.56
C ASP A 121 -49.90 -35.96 -13.61
N ALA A 122 -48.88 -36.28 -14.42
CA ALA A 122 -48.53 -37.65 -14.76
C ALA A 122 -47.12 -37.72 -15.38
N HIS A 123 -46.10 -37.80 -14.53
CA HIS A 123 -44.96 -38.71 -14.69
C HIS A 123 -44.11 -38.60 -13.42
N GLU A 124 -44.58 -39.32 -12.40
CA GLU A 124 -43.83 -39.62 -11.19
C GLU A 124 -42.80 -40.70 -11.56
N ASP A 125 -41.54 -40.31 -11.74
CA ASP A 125 -40.33 -41.02 -11.27
C ASP A 125 -39.05 -40.38 -11.83
N CYS A 126 -38.68 -39.21 -11.29
CA CYS A 126 -37.29 -38.90 -11.00
C CYS A 126 -37.26 -38.34 -9.57
N GLN A 127 -36.95 -39.19 -8.59
CA GLN A 127 -37.08 -38.82 -7.18
C GLN A 127 -36.03 -37.79 -6.72
N ASP A 128 -34.95 -37.55 -7.47
CA ASP A 128 -33.83 -36.68 -7.06
C ASP A 128 -33.33 -35.67 -8.12
N CYS A 129 -34.14 -35.30 -9.12
CA CYS A 129 -33.69 -34.36 -10.14
C CYS A 129 -33.47 -32.92 -9.57
N GLU A 130 -32.20 -32.50 -9.50
CA GLU A 130 -31.80 -31.11 -9.29
C GLU A 130 -32.22 -30.25 -10.48
N VAL A 131 -32.63 -29.01 -10.22
CA VAL A 131 -33.11 -28.08 -11.26
C VAL A 131 -32.22 -26.85 -11.25
N SER A 132 -31.93 -26.32 -12.44
CA SER A 132 -31.12 -25.11 -12.57
C SER A 132 -31.78 -23.93 -11.85
N VAL A 133 -31.04 -23.27 -10.95
CA VAL A 133 -31.49 -22.08 -10.22
C VAL A 133 -31.91 -20.95 -11.16
N ALA A 134 -31.29 -20.85 -12.34
CA ALA A 134 -31.62 -19.83 -13.35
C ALA A 134 -33.04 -20.01 -13.94
N THR A 135 -33.59 -21.23 -13.91
CA THR A 135 -34.94 -21.55 -14.41
C THR A 135 -36.04 -21.30 -13.38
N LEU A 136 -35.69 -20.98 -12.13
CA LEU A 136 -36.67 -20.64 -11.10
C LEU A 136 -37.27 -19.26 -11.38
N ARG A 137 -38.52 -19.05 -10.94
CA ARG A 137 -39.12 -17.71 -10.92
C ARG A 137 -38.22 -16.76 -10.15
N PHE A 138 -38.13 -15.51 -10.59
CA PHE A 138 -37.13 -14.56 -10.06
C PHE A 138 -37.14 -14.43 -8.52
N THR A 139 -38.31 -14.37 -7.89
CA THR A 139 -38.43 -14.33 -6.42
C THR A 139 -37.86 -15.58 -5.76
N GLN A 140 -38.11 -16.76 -6.33
CA GLN A 140 -37.59 -18.03 -5.84
C GLN A 140 -36.10 -18.19 -6.12
N ARG A 141 -35.62 -17.71 -7.28
CA ARG A 141 -34.20 -17.63 -7.64
C ARG A 141 -33.43 -16.77 -6.64
N LEU A 142 -33.94 -15.56 -6.35
CA LEU A 142 -33.37 -14.67 -5.35
C LEU A 142 -33.35 -15.31 -3.96
N LEU A 143 -34.48 -15.87 -3.49
CA LEU A 143 -34.55 -16.49 -2.17
C LEU A 143 -33.65 -17.71 -2.05
N HIS A 144 -33.55 -18.52 -3.11
CA HIS A 144 -32.65 -19.68 -3.13
C HIS A 144 -31.18 -19.25 -2.94
N ILE A 145 -30.73 -18.27 -3.73
CA ILE A 145 -29.38 -17.71 -3.60
C ILE A 145 -29.19 -17.03 -2.23
N PHE A 146 -30.17 -16.25 -1.79
CA PHE A 146 -30.16 -15.59 -0.49
C PHE A 146 -30.09 -16.60 0.67
N THR A 147 -30.70 -17.77 0.58
CA THR A 147 -30.73 -18.73 1.70
C THR A 147 -29.57 -19.72 1.65
N TYR A 148 -29.21 -20.23 0.47
CA TYR A 148 -28.29 -21.37 0.33
C TYR A 148 -26.91 -20.99 -0.22
N ALA A 149 -26.84 -20.14 -1.24
CA ALA A 149 -25.59 -19.85 -1.94
C ALA A 149 -24.59 -19.01 -1.12
N ALA A 150 -25.03 -18.38 -0.03
CA ALA A 150 -24.15 -17.62 0.87
C ALA A 150 -23.33 -18.50 1.84
N GLY A 151 -23.76 -19.74 2.08
CA GLY A 151 -23.01 -20.69 2.91
C GLY A 151 -22.15 -21.63 2.09
N ASP A 152 -22.59 -21.97 0.88
CA ASP A 152 -21.89 -22.86 -0.03
C ASP A 152 -22.21 -22.49 -1.48
N ARG A 153 -21.17 -22.07 -2.22
CA ARG A 153 -21.31 -21.57 -3.60
C ARG A 153 -21.81 -22.63 -4.57
N LYS A 154 -21.79 -23.93 -4.21
CA LYS A 154 -22.34 -24.99 -5.06
C LYS A 154 -23.84 -24.84 -5.34
N TYR A 155 -24.58 -24.18 -4.44
CA TYR A 155 -26.01 -23.91 -4.62
C TYR A 155 -26.28 -22.69 -5.51
N LEU A 156 -25.28 -22.14 -6.18
CA LEU A 156 -25.46 -21.02 -7.10
C LEU A 156 -26.17 -21.44 -8.40
N HIS A 157 -25.98 -22.71 -8.81
CA HIS A 157 -26.43 -23.18 -10.12
C HIS A 157 -27.53 -24.25 -10.04
N HIS A 158 -27.56 -25.06 -8.98
CA HIS A 158 -28.49 -26.17 -8.82
C HIS A 158 -29.29 -26.06 -7.52
N ALA A 159 -30.60 -26.32 -7.62
CA ALA A 159 -31.51 -26.37 -6.50
C ALA A 159 -32.08 -27.77 -6.35
N THR A 160 -31.95 -28.39 -5.18
CA THR A 160 -32.56 -29.70 -4.90
C THR A 160 -34.08 -29.58 -4.69
N ARG A 161 -34.80 -30.70 -4.78
CA ARG A 161 -36.26 -30.72 -4.54
C ARG A 161 -36.63 -30.21 -3.14
N GLU A 162 -35.86 -30.57 -2.13
CA GLU A 162 -36.07 -30.12 -0.75
C GLU A 162 -35.86 -28.62 -0.62
N GLN A 163 -34.80 -28.08 -1.24
CA GLN A 163 -34.54 -26.64 -1.27
C GLN A 163 -35.68 -25.89 -1.97
N ARG A 164 -36.15 -26.36 -3.13
CA ARG A 164 -37.27 -25.72 -3.84
C ARG A 164 -38.57 -25.73 -3.02
N LYS A 165 -38.85 -26.83 -2.30
CA LYS A 165 -39.98 -26.89 -1.35
C LYS A 165 -39.82 -25.88 -0.22
N HIS A 166 -38.63 -25.80 0.37
CA HIS A 166 -38.34 -24.84 1.44
C HIS A 166 -38.45 -23.39 0.96
N ILE A 167 -37.90 -23.06 -0.21
CA ILE A 167 -38.01 -21.71 -0.79
C ILE A 167 -39.46 -21.35 -1.12
N THR A 168 -40.25 -22.31 -1.63
CA THR A 168 -41.67 -22.10 -1.87
C THR A 168 -42.43 -21.82 -0.58
N ALA A 169 -42.13 -22.57 0.50
CA ALA A 169 -42.69 -22.32 1.81
C ALA A 169 -42.26 -20.95 2.37
N LEU A 170 -40.98 -20.58 2.23
CA LEU A 170 -40.42 -19.31 2.68
C LEU A 170 -41.00 -18.11 1.94
N GLU A 171 -41.28 -18.24 0.64
CA GLU A 171 -41.97 -17.21 -0.15
C GLU A 171 -43.41 -16.98 0.33
N MET A 172 -44.09 -18.05 0.78
CA MET A 172 -45.48 -18.01 1.26
C MET A 172 -45.60 -17.70 2.76
N ASP A 173 -44.50 -17.70 3.50
CA ASP A 173 -44.45 -17.42 4.93
C ASP A 173 -44.73 -15.93 5.21
N GLN A 174 -45.97 -15.62 5.58
CA GLN A 174 -46.41 -14.27 5.92
C GLN A 174 -45.92 -13.81 7.30
N GLU A 175 -45.45 -14.72 8.15
CA GLU A 175 -44.92 -14.40 9.47
C GLU A 175 -43.48 -13.88 9.39
N ASN A 176 -42.73 -14.31 8.36
CA ASN A 176 -41.38 -13.82 8.08
C ASN A 176 -41.39 -12.41 7.46
N ARG A 177 -41.56 -11.40 8.32
CA ARG A 177 -41.62 -9.98 7.90
C ARG A 177 -40.39 -9.49 7.15
N TYR A 178 -39.21 -10.05 7.40
CA TYR A 178 -37.98 -9.66 6.71
C TYR A 178 -38.05 -10.07 5.23
N VAL A 179 -38.34 -11.35 4.99
CA VAL A 179 -38.48 -11.91 3.64
C VAL A 179 -39.63 -11.23 2.90
N GLN A 180 -40.79 -11.04 3.55
CA GLN A 180 -41.93 -10.39 2.91
C GLN A 180 -41.63 -8.93 2.53
N ASN A 181 -40.95 -8.16 3.38
CA ASN A 181 -40.58 -6.77 3.05
C ASN A 181 -39.53 -6.68 1.93
N LEU A 182 -38.57 -7.61 1.90
CA LEU A 182 -37.59 -7.72 0.81
C LEU A 182 -38.28 -8.08 -0.52
N LEU A 183 -39.18 -9.06 -0.51
CA LEU A 183 -39.94 -9.46 -1.70
C LEU A 183 -40.86 -8.33 -2.20
N LEU A 184 -41.49 -7.58 -1.29
CA LEU A 184 -42.30 -6.42 -1.65
C LEU A 184 -41.46 -5.34 -2.35
N ALA A 185 -40.24 -5.10 -1.89
CA ALA A 185 -39.33 -4.14 -2.52
C ALA A 185 -38.94 -4.59 -3.94
N ILE A 186 -38.55 -5.86 -4.08
CA ILE A 186 -37.98 -6.40 -5.32
C ILE A 186 -39.05 -6.68 -6.40
N ARG A 187 -40.27 -7.07 -6.03
CA ARG A 187 -41.37 -7.29 -7.00
C ARG A 187 -41.72 -6.03 -7.80
N GLY A 188 -41.43 -4.85 -7.26
CA GLY A 188 -41.64 -3.57 -7.94
C GLY A 188 -40.46 -3.09 -8.79
N MET A 189 -39.43 -3.91 -9.00
CA MET A 189 -38.19 -3.54 -9.70
C MET A 189 -37.93 -4.49 -10.86
N ALA A 190 -37.62 -3.96 -12.04
CA ALA A 190 -37.32 -4.75 -13.23
C ALA A 190 -35.80 -5.02 -13.36
N GLU A 191 -34.99 -4.08 -12.90
CA GLU A 191 -33.53 -4.08 -13.05
C GLU A 191 -32.86 -5.29 -12.38
N PRO A 192 -33.21 -5.69 -11.13
CA PRO A 192 -32.62 -6.86 -10.48
C PRO A 192 -32.86 -8.19 -11.22
N THR A 193 -33.90 -8.28 -12.05
CA THR A 193 -34.25 -9.51 -12.79
C THR A 193 -33.24 -9.86 -13.88
N THR A 194 -32.48 -8.86 -14.34
CA THR A 194 -31.49 -8.98 -15.41
C THR A 194 -30.13 -9.49 -14.94
N LEU A 195 -29.91 -9.57 -13.62
CA LEU A 195 -28.65 -10.02 -13.04
C LEU A 195 -28.44 -11.53 -13.26
N ASP A 196 -27.19 -11.92 -13.53
CA ASP A 196 -26.78 -13.32 -13.48
C ASP A 196 -26.71 -13.84 -12.03
N ASN A 197 -26.49 -15.14 -11.82
CA ASN A 197 -26.49 -15.70 -10.47
C ASN A 197 -25.34 -15.14 -9.61
N ALA A 198 -24.19 -14.82 -10.21
CA ALA A 198 -23.02 -14.33 -9.49
C ALA A 198 -23.25 -12.88 -8.99
N ASP A 199 -23.78 -12.00 -9.84
CA ASP A 199 -24.15 -10.65 -9.45
C ASP A 199 -25.34 -10.62 -8.50
N LEU A 200 -26.28 -11.56 -8.65
CA LEU A 200 -27.39 -11.72 -7.71
C LEU A 200 -26.89 -12.19 -6.33
N LEU A 201 -25.90 -13.09 -6.28
CA LEU A 201 -25.22 -13.48 -5.04
C LEU A 201 -24.57 -12.27 -4.37
N ARG A 202 -23.78 -11.48 -5.11
CA ARG A 202 -23.15 -10.24 -4.60
C ARG A 202 -24.19 -9.25 -4.05
N LEU A 203 -25.33 -9.11 -4.73
CA LEU A 203 -26.44 -8.29 -4.25
C LEU A 203 -27.04 -8.86 -2.95
N THR A 204 -27.28 -10.16 -2.87
CA THR A 204 -27.80 -10.79 -1.65
C THR A 204 -26.85 -10.69 -0.47
N ASP A 205 -25.55 -10.81 -0.68
CA ASP A 205 -24.52 -10.61 0.35
C ASP A 205 -24.47 -9.15 0.81
N ALA A 206 -24.58 -8.20 -0.12
CA ALA A 206 -24.66 -6.78 0.20
C ALA A 206 -25.91 -6.46 1.03
N ILE A 207 -27.07 -7.04 0.68
CA ILE A 207 -28.32 -6.90 1.45
C ILE A 207 -28.15 -7.46 2.87
N LYS A 208 -27.56 -8.65 3.02
CA LYS A 208 -27.31 -9.25 4.35
C LYS A 208 -26.34 -8.44 5.19
N ALA A 209 -25.31 -7.87 4.56
CA ALA A 209 -24.32 -7.05 5.24
C ALA A 209 -24.94 -5.75 5.80
N VAL A 210 -25.88 -5.15 5.07
CA VAL A 210 -26.55 -3.88 5.45
C VAL A 210 -27.75 -4.11 6.37
N PHE A 211 -28.60 -5.08 6.04
CA PHE A 211 -29.89 -5.30 6.70
C PHE A 211 -29.87 -6.57 7.55
N SER A 212 -29.68 -6.41 8.86
CA SER A 212 -29.75 -7.54 9.81
C SER A 212 -31.12 -8.22 9.78
N ILE A 213 -31.13 -9.55 9.71
CA ILE A 213 -32.35 -10.38 9.76
C ILE A 213 -33.11 -10.19 11.09
N THR A 214 -32.42 -9.81 12.16
CA THR A 214 -33.03 -9.60 13.49
C THR A 214 -33.72 -8.25 13.67
N LYS A 215 -33.51 -7.31 12.74
CA LYS A 215 -34.10 -5.96 12.80
C LYS A 215 -35.27 -5.84 11.83
N LYS A 216 -36.27 -5.01 12.18
CA LYS A 216 -37.38 -4.67 11.30
C LYS A 216 -36.94 -3.58 10.32
N HIS A 217 -36.87 -3.92 9.04
CA HIS A 217 -36.57 -2.97 7.95
C HIS A 217 -37.82 -2.75 7.09
N GLN A 218 -37.98 -1.55 6.58
CA GLN A 218 -39.13 -1.19 5.74
C GLN A 218 -38.87 -1.53 4.27
N PRO A 219 -39.91 -1.85 3.47
CA PRO A 219 -39.72 -2.16 2.05
C PRO A 219 -39.01 -1.06 1.25
N TYR A 220 -39.24 0.21 1.58
CA TYR A 220 -38.59 1.32 0.90
C TYR A 220 -37.08 1.38 1.16
N GLU A 221 -36.60 0.90 2.31
CA GLU A 221 -35.17 0.89 2.62
C GLU A 221 -34.44 -0.11 1.74
N PHE A 222 -35.00 -1.31 1.56
CA PHE A 222 -34.50 -2.30 0.62
C PHE A 222 -34.50 -1.75 -0.81
N LYS A 223 -35.62 -1.16 -1.24
CA LYS A 223 -35.73 -0.58 -2.59
C LYS A 223 -34.64 0.48 -2.83
N ASN A 224 -34.49 1.43 -1.91
CA ASN A 224 -33.51 2.51 -2.03
C ASN A 224 -32.07 1.96 -2.06
N PHE A 225 -31.75 0.96 -1.24
CA PHE A 225 -30.43 0.34 -1.25
C PHE A 225 -30.14 -0.41 -2.54
N ILE A 226 -31.09 -1.22 -3.00
CA ILE A 226 -30.93 -2.04 -4.21
C ILE A 226 -30.76 -1.14 -5.43
N SER A 227 -31.56 -0.07 -5.55
CA SER A 227 -31.39 0.93 -6.61
C SER A 227 -30.01 1.60 -6.53
N ALA A 228 -29.60 2.07 -5.35
CA ALA A 228 -28.28 2.67 -5.17
C ALA A 228 -27.14 1.69 -5.53
N TRP A 229 -27.27 0.42 -5.16
CA TRP A 229 -26.25 -0.61 -5.43
C TRP A 229 -26.14 -0.95 -6.91
N LEU A 230 -27.27 -1.02 -7.62
CA LEU A 230 -27.31 -1.25 -9.06
C LEU A 230 -26.71 -0.08 -9.85
N ASP A 231 -27.03 1.16 -9.44
CA ASP A 231 -26.51 2.38 -10.07
C ASP A 231 -25.03 2.66 -9.74
N THR A 232 -24.48 1.97 -8.73
CA THR A 232 -23.09 2.13 -8.29
C THR A 232 -22.16 1.23 -9.09
N GLU A 233 -21.07 1.80 -9.61
CA GLU A 233 -20.01 1.07 -10.29
C GLU A 233 -19.42 -0.02 -9.39
N HIS A 234 -18.99 -1.14 -10.00
CA HIS A 234 -18.53 -2.31 -9.25
C HIS A 234 -17.43 -1.99 -8.21
N ILE A 235 -16.51 -1.08 -8.57
CA ILE A 235 -15.43 -0.61 -7.69
C ILE A 235 -15.93 0.12 -6.42
N ASP A 236 -17.14 0.68 -6.46
CA ASP A 236 -17.68 1.57 -5.43
C ASP A 236 -18.73 0.89 -4.55
N ARG A 237 -19.21 -0.29 -4.96
CA ARG A 237 -20.21 -1.07 -4.22
C ARG A 237 -19.74 -1.41 -2.80
N GLY A 238 -18.44 -1.65 -2.61
CA GLY A 238 -17.86 -1.88 -1.28
C GLY A 238 -17.95 -0.65 -0.36
N LEU A 239 -17.75 0.55 -0.89
CA LEU A 239 -17.92 1.81 -0.16
C LEU A 239 -19.39 2.06 0.17
N LEU A 240 -20.29 1.84 -0.79
CA LEU A 240 -21.73 1.97 -0.59
C LEU A 240 -22.24 1.08 0.55
N ILE A 241 -21.80 -0.19 0.59
CA ILE A 241 -22.14 -1.13 1.67
C ILE A 241 -21.66 -0.61 3.02
N LYS A 242 -20.43 -0.07 3.11
CA LYS A 242 -19.89 0.48 4.36
C LYS A 242 -20.73 1.64 4.88
N GLU A 243 -21.13 2.57 4.01
CA GLU A 243 -21.94 3.72 4.38
C GLU A 243 -23.34 3.32 4.85
N TRP A 244 -24.00 2.42 4.12
CA TRP A 244 -25.32 1.92 4.52
C TRP A 244 -25.30 1.14 5.83
N ARG A 245 -24.20 0.42 6.13
CA ARG A 245 -23.99 -0.26 7.42
C ARG A 245 -23.85 0.70 8.60
N LYS A 246 -23.22 1.87 8.39
CA LYS A 246 -23.13 2.93 9.41
C LYS A 246 -24.48 3.61 9.67
N GLY A 247 -25.47 3.42 8.79
CA GLY A 247 -26.77 4.08 8.86
C GLY A 247 -26.97 5.16 7.80
N ASN A 248 -25.94 5.48 7.03
CA ASN A 248 -25.98 6.54 6.01
C ASN A 248 -26.68 6.02 4.76
N ARG A 249 -27.90 6.50 4.51
CA ARG A 249 -28.77 6.07 3.39
C ARG A 249 -28.43 6.82 2.10
N VAL A 250 -27.18 6.76 1.67
CA VAL A 250 -26.68 7.48 0.48
C VAL A 250 -27.19 6.84 -0.81
N SER A 251 -27.59 7.65 -1.79
CA SER A 251 -28.07 7.16 -3.09
C SER A 251 -26.95 6.87 -4.10
N ARG A 252 -25.77 7.49 -3.93
CA ARG A 252 -24.60 7.31 -4.78
C ARG A 252 -23.32 7.67 -4.03
N ILE A 253 -22.19 7.04 -4.38
CA ILE A 253 -20.86 7.47 -3.94
C ILE A 253 -20.43 8.71 -4.73
N THR A 254 -20.09 9.78 -4.03
CA THR A 254 -19.59 11.01 -4.66
C THR A 254 -18.09 10.86 -4.92
N ARG A 255 -17.67 11.09 -6.17
CA ARG A 255 -16.25 11.07 -6.58
C ARG A 255 -15.74 12.48 -6.85
N THR A 256 -14.45 12.71 -6.59
CA THR A 256 -13.73 13.92 -6.99
C THR A 256 -13.49 13.91 -8.51
N ALA A 257 -13.05 15.04 -9.08
CA ALA A 257 -12.70 15.11 -10.50
C ALA A 257 -11.54 14.16 -10.89
N SER A 258 -10.69 13.78 -9.94
CA SER A 258 -9.62 12.80 -10.11
C SER A 258 -10.07 11.35 -9.93
N GLY A 259 -11.36 11.11 -9.65
CA GLY A 259 -11.92 9.78 -9.42
C GLY A 259 -11.69 9.23 -8.01
N ALA A 260 -11.17 10.02 -7.06
CA ALA A 260 -11.07 9.62 -5.65
C ALA A 260 -12.43 9.72 -4.93
N ASN A 261 -12.63 9.02 -3.81
CA ASN A 261 -13.85 9.18 -3.01
C ASN A 261 -13.88 10.59 -2.41
N ALA A 262 -14.94 11.34 -2.66
CA ALA A 262 -15.11 12.69 -2.14
C ALA A 262 -15.61 12.73 -0.68
N GLY A 263 -16.09 11.60 -0.15
CA GLY A 263 -16.67 11.53 1.19
C GLY A 263 -18.13 12.00 1.24
N GLY A 264 -18.56 12.48 2.40
CA GLY A 264 -19.89 13.03 2.68
C GLY A 264 -20.78 12.11 3.53
N GLY A 265 -20.20 11.05 4.10
CA GLY A 265 -20.89 10.10 4.97
C GLY A 265 -20.63 10.35 6.46
N ASN A 266 -19.60 11.12 6.79
CA ASN A 266 -19.30 11.42 8.19
C ASN A 266 -20.23 12.52 8.72
N LYS A 267 -20.56 12.43 10.01
CA LYS A 267 -21.15 13.57 10.71
C LYS A 267 -20.12 14.68 10.79
N THR A 268 -20.56 15.92 10.56
CA THR A 268 -19.72 17.10 10.66
C THR A 268 -20.33 18.09 11.64
N ASP A 269 -19.57 19.12 12.03
CA ASP A 269 -19.98 20.30 12.79
C ASP A 269 -21.14 21.12 12.17
N ARG A 270 -21.61 20.74 10.99
CA ARG A 270 -22.75 21.35 10.30
C ARG A 270 -24.08 20.90 10.92
N ASN A 271 -25.13 21.67 10.66
CA ASN A 271 -26.48 21.28 11.02
C ASN A 271 -26.81 19.89 10.43
N PRO A 272 -27.28 18.91 11.22
CA PRO A 272 -27.59 17.56 10.74
C PRO A 272 -28.61 17.50 9.60
N ASN A 273 -29.43 18.54 9.43
CA ASN A 273 -30.42 18.63 8.36
C ASN A 273 -29.87 19.23 7.05
N LEU A 274 -28.62 19.72 7.05
CA LEU A 274 -27.97 20.27 5.86
C LEU A 274 -27.32 19.14 5.06
N VAL A 275 -27.79 18.94 3.82
CA VAL A 275 -27.14 18.01 2.89
C VAL A 275 -25.85 18.66 2.36
N HIS A 276 -24.69 18.14 2.76
CA HIS A 276 -23.40 18.64 2.31
C HIS A 276 -22.99 18.05 0.95
N THR A 277 -22.86 18.93 -0.04
CA THR A 277 -22.46 18.62 -1.42
C THR A 277 -21.35 19.56 -1.89
N PHE A 278 -20.75 19.28 -3.04
CA PHE A 278 -19.80 20.20 -3.69
C PHE A 278 -20.34 21.61 -3.93
N ASP A 279 -21.67 21.78 -4.07
CA ASP A 279 -22.28 23.11 -4.23
C ASP A 279 -22.32 23.86 -2.89
N THR A 280 -22.64 23.15 -1.80
CA THR A 280 -22.60 23.74 -0.45
C THR A 280 -21.16 24.03 -0.01
N LEU A 281 -20.22 23.15 -0.35
CA LEU A 281 -18.79 23.35 -0.12
C LEU A 281 -18.29 24.60 -0.83
N ASP A 282 -18.68 24.83 -2.08
CA ASP A 282 -18.30 26.04 -2.82
C ASP A 282 -18.76 27.32 -2.12
N VAL A 283 -19.98 27.33 -1.58
CA VAL A 283 -20.49 28.49 -0.84
C VAL A 283 -19.69 28.70 0.45
N GLU A 284 -19.29 27.62 1.14
CA GLU A 284 -18.45 27.68 2.33
C GLU A 284 -17.03 28.17 2.02
N ILE A 285 -16.38 27.66 0.96
CA ILE A 285 -15.08 28.13 0.47
C ILE A 285 -15.17 29.62 0.12
N ALA A 286 -16.18 30.02 -0.65
CA ALA A 286 -16.38 31.42 -1.02
C ALA A 286 -16.57 32.31 0.21
N ALA A 287 -17.35 31.87 1.20
CA ALA A 287 -17.52 32.61 2.45
C ALA A 287 -16.22 32.70 3.27
N ALA A 288 -15.40 31.64 3.29
CA ALA A 288 -14.11 31.62 3.99
C ALA A 288 -13.08 32.59 3.38
N THR A 289 -13.15 32.84 2.07
CA THR A 289 -12.27 33.82 1.38
C THR A 289 -12.64 35.28 1.66
N LEU A 290 -13.78 35.56 2.30
CA LEU A 290 -14.18 36.93 2.64
C LEU A 290 -13.39 37.43 3.86
N PRO A 291 -12.97 38.71 3.87
CA PRO A 291 -12.08 39.25 4.91
C PRO A 291 -12.76 39.48 6.27
N MET A 292 -14.07 39.28 6.36
CA MET A 292 -14.87 39.55 7.55
C MET A 292 -15.00 38.31 8.45
N ASP A 293 -14.96 38.52 9.76
CA ASP A 293 -15.21 37.48 10.76
C ASP A 293 -16.72 37.42 11.06
N PHE A 294 -17.24 36.20 11.27
CA PHE A 294 -18.66 35.96 11.54
C PHE A 294 -18.86 34.56 12.14
N ASN A 295 -20.07 34.30 12.63
CA ASN A 295 -20.45 32.98 13.11
C ASN A 295 -20.51 32.01 11.92
N ILE A 296 -19.54 31.11 11.82
CA ILE A 296 -19.47 30.14 10.72
C ILE A 296 -20.66 29.15 10.72
N TYR A 297 -21.36 28.97 11.84
CA TYR A 297 -22.55 28.12 11.93
C TYR A 297 -23.84 28.88 11.56
N GLU A 298 -23.84 30.19 11.76
CA GLU A 298 -24.92 31.11 11.40
C GLU A 298 -24.44 32.18 10.41
N ILE A 299 -24.21 31.76 9.16
CA ILE A 299 -23.68 32.66 8.13
C ILE A 299 -24.67 33.81 7.87
N PRO A 300 -24.29 35.09 8.07
CA PRO A 300 -25.18 36.22 7.86
C PRO A 300 -25.71 36.26 6.42
N GLY A 301 -27.00 36.62 6.24
CA GLY A 301 -27.63 36.61 4.92
C GLY A 301 -26.94 37.51 3.88
N SER A 302 -26.25 38.57 4.29
CA SER A 302 -25.40 39.40 3.43
C SER A 302 -24.15 38.66 2.96
N VAL A 303 -23.46 37.96 3.86
CA VAL A 303 -22.28 37.13 3.58
C VAL A 303 -22.66 35.99 2.63
N TYR A 304 -23.75 35.29 2.92
CA TYR A 304 -24.24 34.19 2.08
C TYR A 304 -24.59 34.64 0.66
N ARG A 305 -25.24 35.82 0.50
CA ARG A 305 -25.50 36.42 -0.82
C ARG A 305 -24.20 36.74 -1.57
N ARG A 306 -23.23 37.35 -0.88
CA ARG A 306 -21.94 37.66 -1.49
C ARG A 306 -21.17 36.41 -1.89
N ALA A 307 -21.15 35.37 -1.04
CA ALA A 307 -20.52 34.09 -1.34
C ALA A 307 -21.13 33.46 -2.61
N LYS A 308 -22.46 33.46 -2.76
CA LYS A 308 -23.12 32.99 -3.99
C LYS A 308 -22.71 33.78 -5.23
N GLU A 309 -22.56 35.09 -5.12
CA GLU A 309 -22.08 35.91 -6.25
C GLU A 309 -20.63 35.57 -6.62
N VAL A 310 -19.77 35.34 -5.63
CA VAL A 310 -18.37 34.91 -5.82
C VAL A 310 -18.31 33.56 -6.54
N VAL A 311 -19.14 32.59 -6.12
CA VAL A 311 -19.25 31.28 -6.78
C VAL A 311 -19.72 31.43 -8.24
N LEU A 312 -20.79 32.20 -8.46
CA LEU A 312 -21.37 32.41 -9.80
C LEU A 312 -20.37 33.06 -10.77
N LYS A 313 -19.62 34.05 -10.29
CA LYS A 313 -18.62 34.80 -11.08
C LYS A 313 -17.25 34.12 -11.13
N LYS A 314 -17.03 33.05 -10.36
CA LYS A 314 -15.74 32.38 -10.17
C LYS A 314 -14.62 33.36 -9.82
N GLU A 315 -14.88 34.26 -8.87
CA GLU A 315 -13.91 35.29 -8.47
C GLU A 315 -12.70 34.65 -7.77
N SER A 316 -11.51 35.23 -7.97
CA SER A 316 -10.29 34.86 -7.25
C SER A 316 -10.30 35.46 -5.84
N PRO A 317 -9.89 34.74 -4.79
CA PRO A 317 -9.15 33.46 -4.79
C PRO A 317 -10.04 32.20 -4.70
N PHE A 318 -11.37 32.35 -4.68
CA PHE A 318 -12.30 31.23 -4.52
C PHE A 318 -12.12 30.16 -5.61
N LYS A 319 -11.93 30.57 -6.87
CA LYS A 319 -11.80 29.65 -8.01
C LYS A 319 -10.65 28.65 -7.81
N GLU A 320 -9.49 29.12 -7.38
CA GLU A 320 -8.29 28.32 -7.15
C GLU A 320 -8.47 27.38 -5.96
N TRP A 321 -9.02 27.89 -4.85
CA TRP A 321 -9.33 27.08 -3.67
C TRP A 321 -10.39 26.00 -3.94
N SER A 322 -11.47 26.35 -4.65
CA SER A 322 -12.53 25.39 -5.03
C SER A 322 -11.97 24.28 -5.90
N ALA A 323 -11.13 24.61 -6.89
CA ALA A 323 -10.52 23.61 -7.76
C ALA A 323 -9.63 22.63 -6.97
N ALA A 324 -8.79 23.13 -6.06
CA ALA A 324 -7.89 22.31 -5.26
C ALA A 324 -8.66 21.46 -4.23
N LEU A 325 -9.57 22.07 -3.46
CA LEU A 325 -10.34 21.34 -2.43
C LEU A 325 -11.26 20.28 -3.05
N ARG A 326 -11.87 20.54 -4.21
CA ARG A 326 -12.69 19.53 -4.92
C ARG A 326 -11.89 18.33 -5.43
N ALA A 327 -10.58 18.48 -5.62
CA ALA A 327 -9.70 17.39 -6.00
C ALA A 327 -9.24 16.56 -4.79
N THR A 328 -9.39 17.09 -3.57
CA THR A 328 -8.95 16.44 -2.33
C THR A 328 -9.84 15.24 -1.97
N PRO A 329 -9.27 14.05 -1.75
CA PRO A 329 -10.01 12.88 -1.27
C PRO A 329 -10.68 13.16 0.09
N GLY A 330 -11.92 12.68 0.27
CA GLY A 330 -12.66 12.83 1.53
C GLY A 330 -13.06 14.28 1.87
N ILE A 331 -12.94 15.23 0.94
CA ILE A 331 -13.17 16.65 1.24
C ILE A 331 -14.53 16.95 1.89
N LEU A 332 -15.58 16.20 1.54
CA LEU A 332 -16.93 16.38 2.08
C LEU A 332 -17.09 15.81 3.50
N ASP A 333 -16.11 15.07 4.01
CA ASP A 333 -16.12 14.57 5.38
C ASP A 333 -15.55 15.58 6.39
N TYR A 334 -14.79 16.59 5.96
CA TYR A 334 -14.18 17.57 6.84
C TYR A 334 -15.18 18.59 7.40
N SER A 335 -14.92 19.05 8.63
CA SER A 335 -15.74 20.07 9.30
C SER A 335 -15.70 21.41 8.57
N ARG A 336 -16.76 22.21 8.70
CA ARG A 336 -16.80 23.58 8.21
C ARG A 336 -15.70 24.40 8.87
N ALA A 337 -15.49 24.22 10.17
CA ALA A 337 -14.42 24.89 10.91
C ALA A 337 -13.04 24.61 10.32
N ALA A 338 -12.71 23.36 9.98
CA ALA A 338 -11.42 23.00 9.39
C ALA A 338 -11.21 23.64 8.00
N ILE A 339 -12.25 23.62 7.14
CA ILE A 339 -12.19 24.29 5.83
C ILE A 339 -11.93 25.79 5.98
N PHE A 340 -12.64 26.45 6.91
CA PHE A 340 -12.45 27.87 7.18
C PHE A 340 -11.07 28.17 7.76
N ALA A 341 -10.61 27.39 8.73
CA ALA A 341 -9.30 27.54 9.35
C ALA A 341 -8.17 27.39 8.32
N LEU A 342 -8.26 26.39 7.43
CA LEU A 342 -7.28 26.14 6.38
C LEU A 342 -7.10 27.36 5.46
N ILE A 343 -8.21 27.91 4.95
CA ILE A 343 -8.23 29.03 4.02
C ILE A 343 -7.77 30.32 4.72
N ARG A 344 -8.25 30.57 5.95
CA ARG A 344 -7.96 31.82 6.69
C ARG A 344 -6.57 31.87 7.30
N SER A 345 -5.92 30.71 7.48
CA SER A 345 -4.54 30.61 7.97
C SER A 345 -3.51 30.65 6.83
N ALA A 346 -3.93 30.47 5.58
CA ALA A 346 -3.03 30.53 4.44
C ALA A 346 -2.54 31.97 4.18
N HIS A 347 -1.31 32.09 3.67
CA HIS A 347 -0.78 33.39 3.26
C HIS A 347 -1.66 34.01 2.15
N PRO A 348 -1.95 35.33 2.16
CA PRO A 348 -2.89 35.97 1.23
C PRO A 348 -2.60 35.74 -0.26
N GLU A 349 -1.34 35.54 -0.64
CA GLU A 349 -0.91 35.30 -2.03
C GLU A 349 -0.77 33.82 -2.41
N PHE A 350 -1.05 32.91 -1.47
CA PHE A 350 -0.71 31.49 -1.62
C PHE A 350 -1.48 30.79 -2.75
N TYR A 351 -2.69 31.28 -3.06
CA TYR A 351 -3.54 30.75 -4.12
C TYR A 351 -2.97 30.97 -5.55
N HIS A 352 -1.96 31.83 -5.73
CA HIS A 352 -1.31 32.04 -7.02
C HIS A 352 -0.43 30.86 -7.47
N TYR A 353 -0.17 29.88 -6.59
CA TYR A 353 0.73 28.75 -6.84
C TYR A 353 0.00 27.40 -6.72
N PRO A 354 -0.69 26.92 -7.76
CA PRO A 354 -1.55 25.73 -7.68
C PRO A 354 -0.86 24.45 -7.16
N GLY A 355 0.39 24.20 -7.57
CA GLY A 355 1.15 23.03 -7.12
C GLY A 355 1.50 23.08 -5.62
N ARG A 356 1.78 24.27 -5.09
CA ARG A 356 2.03 24.48 -3.65
C ARG A 356 0.73 24.49 -2.84
N LEU A 357 -0.36 24.95 -3.45
CA LEU A 357 -1.68 24.97 -2.84
C LEU A 357 -2.14 23.57 -2.45
N GLN A 358 -1.95 22.58 -3.33
CA GLN A 358 -2.29 21.19 -3.01
C GLN A 358 -1.41 20.62 -1.89
N GLY A 359 -0.10 20.88 -1.92
CA GLY A 359 0.82 20.45 -0.85
C GLY A 359 0.44 21.01 0.52
N TYR A 360 0.01 22.26 0.57
CA TYR A 360 -0.50 22.89 1.79
C TYR A 360 -1.82 22.26 2.26
N ILE A 361 -2.78 22.02 1.35
CA ILE A 361 -4.03 21.36 1.74
C ILE A 361 -3.72 20.00 2.38
N ASN A 362 -2.83 19.21 1.78
CA ASN A 362 -2.45 17.91 2.31
C ASN A 362 -1.71 17.99 3.66
N ALA A 363 -0.91 19.05 3.88
CA ALA A 363 -0.14 19.23 5.12
C ALA A 363 -0.97 19.79 6.29
N TYR A 364 -2.01 20.59 6.01
CA TYR A 364 -2.74 21.36 7.04
C TYR A 364 -4.21 20.96 7.21
N LEU A 365 -4.80 20.20 6.28
CA LEU A 365 -6.16 19.65 6.44
C LEU A 365 -6.10 18.26 7.11
N THR A 366 -5.62 18.24 8.35
CA THR A 366 -5.32 17.01 9.12
C THR A 366 -6.35 16.68 10.21
N GLU A 367 -7.55 17.27 10.14
CA GLU A 367 -8.61 17.04 11.13
C GLU A 367 -9.04 15.56 11.15
N THR A 368 -9.19 15.02 12.36
CA THR A 368 -9.65 13.63 12.60
C THR A 368 -11.03 13.54 13.24
N ASP A 369 -11.46 14.56 14.00
CA ASP A 369 -12.82 14.68 14.54
C ASP A 369 -13.57 15.77 13.77
N HIS A 370 -14.48 15.32 12.89
CA HIS A 370 -15.23 16.21 12.02
C HIS A 370 -16.51 16.76 12.67
N GLU A 371 -17.04 16.09 13.71
CA GLU A 371 -18.28 16.46 14.41
C GLU A 371 -18.00 17.52 15.49
N ASN A 372 -16.84 17.46 16.14
CA ASN A 372 -16.49 18.36 17.24
C ASN A 372 -15.12 19.06 17.00
N PRO A 373 -15.08 20.15 16.21
CA PRO A 373 -13.85 20.87 15.94
C PRO A 373 -13.23 21.44 17.22
N SER A 374 -11.90 21.38 17.31
CA SER A 374 -11.17 21.91 18.46
C SER A 374 -11.36 23.43 18.61
N LYS A 375 -11.17 23.95 19.84
CA LYS A 375 -11.18 25.40 20.09
C LYS A 375 -10.13 26.14 19.27
N GLU A 376 -8.98 25.51 19.02
CA GLU A 376 -7.92 26.07 18.17
C GLU A 376 -8.39 26.18 16.72
N THR A 377 -9.03 25.14 16.19
CA THR A 377 -9.63 25.14 14.84
C THR A 377 -10.69 26.23 14.71
N LEU A 378 -11.58 26.39 15.70
CA LEU A 378 -12.60 27.46 15.69
C LEU A 378 -11.99 28.86 15.74
N THR A 379 -10.91 29.03 16.49
CA THR A 379 -10.17 30.30 16.58
C THR A 379 -9.49 30.62 15.25
N ALA A 380 -8.82 29.64 14.64
CA ALA A 380 -8.20 29.79 13.31
C ALA A 380 -9.24 30.02 12.20
N ALA A 381 -10.42 29.42 12.33
CA ALA A 381 -11.57 29.67 11.47
C ALA A 381 -12.17 31.07 11.67
N ARG A 382 -11.73 31.82 12.68
CA ARG A 382 -12.29 33.13 13.10
C ARG A 382 -13.79 33.07 13.30
N HIS A 383 -14.25 32.00 13.96
CA HIS A 383 -15.63 31.85 14.40
C HIS A 383 -15.93 32.86 15.51
N THR A 384 -16.99 33.64 15.34
CA THR A 384 -17.54 34.48 16.41
C THR A 384 -18.66 33.71 17.11
N PRO A 385 -18.51 33.30 18.38
CA PRO A 385 -19.60 32.71 19.13
C PRO A 385 -20.76 33.72 19.23
N GLU A 386 -21.98 33.22 19.36
CA GLU A 386 -23.11 34.07 19.75
C GLU A 386 -22.73 34.83 21.02
N LYS A 387 -22.71 36.15 20.94
CA LYS A 387 -22.82 36.95 22.14
C LYS A 387 -24.23 36.74 22.64
N ASP A 388 -24.43 35.76 23.51
CA ASP A 388 -25.53 35.86 24.44
C ASP A 388 -25.20 37.03 25.36
N ILE A 389 -25.68 38.21 24.95
CA ILE A 389 -25.52 39.46 25.69
C ILE A 389 -25.96 39.24 27.15
N LEU A 390 -26.87 38.29 27.38
CA LEU A 390 -27.34 37.89 28.69
C LEU A 390 -26.27 37.16 29.53
N GLU A 391 -25.47 36.25 28.95
CA GLU A 391 -24.40 35.56 29.69
C GLU A 391 -23.20 36.46 29.98
N GLU A 392 -22.86 37.38 29.06
CA GLU A 392 -21.78 38.34 29.27
C GLU A 392 -22.19 39.39 30.30
N VAL A 393 -23.43 39.88 30.25
CA VAL A 393 -24.03 40.74 31.29
C VAL A 393 -24.16 39.98 32.62
N ASN A 394 -24.53 38.69 32.62
CA ASN A 394 -24.61 37.91 33.86
C ASN A 394 -23.23 37.63 34.45
N ARG A 395 -22.17 37.48 33.64
CA ARG A 395 -20.78 37.34 34.12
C ARG A 395 -20.23 38.65 34.66
N GLU A 396 -20.51 39.76 34.00
CA GLU A 396 -20.13 41.10 34.47
C GLU A 396 -20.89 41.44 35.77
N LEU A 397 -22.21 41.15 35.84
CA LEU A 397 -23.01 41.29 37.05
C LEU A 397 -22.58 40.34 38.18
N ALA A 398 -22.15 39.12 37.87
CA ALA A 398 -21.62 38.18 38.85
C ALA A 398 -20.25 38.64 39.39
N ALA A 399 -19.36 39.14 38.53
CA ALA A 399 -18.08 39.70 38.94
C ALA A 399 -18.25 41.00 39.76
N GLU A 400 -19.23 41.84 39.41
CA GLU A 400 -19.59 43.02 40.21
C GLU A 400 -20.17 42.62 41.58
N ARG A 401 -21.05 41.61 41.62
CA ARG A 401 -21.61 41.07 42.88
C ARG A 401 -20.55 40.42 43.77
N GLU A 402 -19.58 39.69 43.21
CA GLU A 402 -18.47 39.13 43.99
C GLU A 402 -17.56 40.22 44.56
N THR A 403 -17.33 41.32 43.82
CA THR A 403 -16.57 42.48 44.34
C THR A 403 -17.34 43.37 45.33
N GLU A 404 -18.67 43.32 45.34
CA GLU A 404 -19.53 44.01 46.32
C GLU A 404 -19.85 43.15 47.55
N GLU A 405 -19.97 41.82 47.42
CA GLU A 405 -20.23 40.89 48.52
C GLU A 405 -18.99 40.69 49.42
N GLU A 406 -17.77 40.82 48.91
CA GLU A 406 -16.56 40.91 49.74
C GLU A 406 -16.43 42.24 50.51
N LYS A 407 -17.16 43.29 50.09
CA LYS A 407 -17.16 44.61 50.78
C LYS A 407 -18.29 44.79 51.78
N ASN A 408 -19.35 44.00 51.70
CA ASN A 408 -20.55 44.17 52.55
C ASN A 408 -20.75 43.09 53.63
N ASN A 409 -19.79 42.17 53.82
CA ASN A 409 -19.85 41.16 54.88
C ASN A 409 -19.36 41.65 56.27
N VAL A 410 -19.59 42.93 56.56
CA VAL A 410 -19.52 43.52 57.92
C VAL A 410 -20.86 44.20 58.20
N GLU A 411 -21.93 43.41 58.41
CA GLU A 411 -23.01 43.67 59.39
C GLU A 411 -24.26 42.78 59.12
N LYS A 412 -24.41 41.74 59.96
CA LYS A 412 -25.63 41.42 60.74
C LYS A 412 -26.92 40.88 60.06
N SER A 413 -27.09 39.54 60.18
CA SER A 413 -28.20 38.80 60.84
C SER A 413 -29.71 38.89 60.41
N GLN A 414 -30.24 37.76 59.87
CA GLN A 414 -31.51 37.02 60.19
C GLN A 414 -32.94 37.64 59.92
N PRO A 415 -34.09 36.88 59.89
CA PRO A 415 -34.61 35.92 58.88
C PRO A 415 -36.17 36.00 58.60
N SER A 416 -36.74 35.02 57.84
CA SER A 416 -38.12 34.40 57.89
C SER A 416 -39.19 34.59 56.77
N ASP A 417 -39.60 33.43 56.19
CA ASP A 417 -40.96 32.83 55.94
C ASP A 417 -42.00 33.28 54.84
N ALA A 418 -42.21 32.36 53.87
CA ALA A 418 -43.40 31.50 53.57
C ALA A 418 -44.68 31.92 52.75
N MET A 419 -45.17 30.89 51.97
CA MET A 419 -46.53 30.57 51.42
C MET A 419 -46.98 31.18 50.04
N ALA A 420 -47.75 30.56 49.13
CA ALA A 420 -48.33 29.21 48.87
C ALA A 420 -49.07 29.16 47.47
N ASP A 421 -49.26 27.95 46.89
CA ASP A 421 -50.38 27.37 46.06
C ASP A 421 -51.10 28.17 44.91
N GLU A 422 -51.74 27.63 43.84
CA GLU A 422 -52.23 26.30 43.44
C GLU A 422 -52.68 26.29 41.92
N GLN A 423 -52.65 25.09 41.31
CA GLN A 423 -53.63 24.44 40.36
C GLN A 423 -53.96 24.85 38.88
N ALA A 424 -53.87 23.79 38.05
CA ALA A 424 -54.87 23.18 37.15
C ALA A 424 -54.87 23.43 35.61
N THR A 425 -55.17 22.32 34.91
CA THR A 425 -54.95 21.97 33.49
C THR A 425 -56.23 21.83 32.64
N ALA A 426 -56.01 21.73 31.32
CA ALA A 426 -56.83 21.09 30.26
C ALA A 426 -57.89 21.99 29.56
N GLU A 427 -58.21 21.90 28.26
CA GLU A 427 -57.75 21.09 27.12
C GLU A 427 -58.35 21.69 25.81
N THR A 428 -57.80 21.27 24.66
CA THR A 428 -58.47 21.00 23.36
C THR A 428 -58.86 22.08 22.31
N VAL A 429 -58.20 21.90 21.15
CA VAL A 429 -58.69 21.81 19.74
C VAL A 429 -58.61 23.06 18.84
N GLU A 430 -57.91 22.84 17.71
CA GLU A 430 -57.66 23.69 16.53
C GLU A 430 -58.92 24.23 15.82
N PRO A 431 -58.76 25.10 14.80
CA PRO A 431 -58.79 24.56 13.43
C PRO A 431 -57.92 25.27 12.37
N ASN A 432 -57.94 24.65 11.19
CA ASN A 432 -57.14 24.80 9.99
C ASN A 432 -57.71 25.81 8.95
N ALA A 433 -56.79 26.45 8.21
CA ALA A 433 -56.80 26.87 6.79
C ALA A 433 -57.90 27.77 6.15
N THR A 434 -57.46 28.81 5.41
CA THR A 434 -57.47 28.96 3.91
C THR A 434 -57.64 30.42 3.44
N ALA A 435 -57.10 30.72 2.26
CA ALA A 435 -56.60 31.99 1.73
C ALA A 435 -57.56 32.95 0.96
N HIS A 436 -56.97 34.13 0.64
CA HIS A 436 -57.14 35.03 -0.53
C HIS A 436 -57.91 36.38 -0.42
N HIS A 437 -57.11 37.48 -0.42
CA HIS A 437 -57.12 38.75 -1.23
C HIS A 437 -58.45 39.45 -1.62
N GLN A 438 -58.60 40.80 -1.70
CA GLN A 438 -57.78 41.90 -2.28
C GLN A 438 -58.15 43.33 -1.76
N ASN A 439 -57.17 44.26 -1.88
CA ASN A 439 -57.20 45.72 -2.17
C ASN A 439 -57.84 46.73 -1.18
N THR A 440 -57.33 47.96 -0.92
CA THR A 440 -56.68 48.98 -1.79
C THR A 440 -55.97 50.08 -0.95
N GLN A 441 -54.94 50.76 -1.52
CA GLN A 441 -54.09 51.87 -0.98
C GLN A 441 -54.79 53.28 -1.00
N PRO A 442 -54.24 54.43 -0.47
CA PRO A 442 -52.89 54.99 -0.73
C PRO A 442 -52.15 55.86 0.36
N LEU A 443 -50.93 56.27 -0.02
CA LEU A 443 -49.82 57.14 0.50
C LEU A 443 -50.05 58.30 1.52
N ASP A 444 -49.10 58.51 2.46
CA ASP A 444 -48.20 59.69 2.57
C ASP A 444 -47.23 59.67 3.79
N ALA A 445 -46.14 60.44 3.72
CA ALA A 445 -44.92 60.40 4.55
C ALA A 445 -44.88 61.38 5.75
N GLN A 446 -44.19 61.02 6.87
CA GLN A 446 -43.24 61.89 7.60
C GLN A 446 -42.45 61.22 8.76
N SER A 447 -41.15 61.52 8.75
CA SER A 447 -40.04 61.35 9.70
C SER A 447 -40.30 61.34 11.22
N GLN A 448 -39.68 60.38 11.92
CA GLN A 448 -39.09 60.57 13.25
C GLN A 448 -37.72 59.84 13.34
N VAL A 449 -36.68 60.57 13.73
CA VAL A 449 -35.30 60.07 13.94
C VAL A 449 -35.18 59.45 15.34
N ASN A 450 -34.62 58.24 15.42
CA ASN A 450 -34.50 57.44 16.64
C ASN A 450 -33.26 57.89 17.47
N PRO A 451 -33.38 58.18 18.78
CA PRO A 451 -32.28 58.71 19.62
C PRO A 451 -31.02 57.84 19.72
N VAL A 452 -31.14 56.55 19.37
CA VAL A 452 -30.08 55.55 19.45
C VAL A 452 -28.95 55.79 18.43
N GLU A 453 -29.27 56.34 17.26
CA GLU A 453 -28.28 56.60 16.21
C GLU A 453 -27.31 57.73 16.58
N ALA A 454 -27.78 58.73 17.33
CA ALA A 454 -26.95 59.83 17.80
C ALA A 454 -25.93 59.39 18.86
N GLU A 455 -26.30 58.41 19.68
CA GLU A 455 -25.44 57.86 20.74
C GLU A 455 -24.36 56.92 20.18
N TYR A 456 -24.71 56.17 19.11
CA TYR A 456 -23.79 55.32 18.36
C TYR A 456 -22.68 56.13 17.65
N GLN A 457 -23.05 57.24 17.01
CA GLN A 457 -22.10 58.13 16.34
C GLN A 457 -21.11 58.79 17.33
N LYS A 458 -21.57 59.05 18.57
CA LYS A 458 -20.73 59.63 19.62
C LYS A 458 -19.67 58.64 20.13
N LYS A 459 -20.04 57.37 20.33
CA LYS A 459 -19.10 56.30 20.71
C LYS A 459 -18.06 55.99 19.63
N LEU A 460 -18.45 56.08 18.35
CA LEU A 460 -17.54 55.92 17.21
C LEU A 460 -16.45 57.01 17.17
N ALA A 461 -16.81 58.25 17.48
CA ALA A 461 -15.85 59.35 17.53
C ALA A 461 -14.85 59.22 18.69
N GLU A 462 -15.30 58.77 19.87
CA GLU A 462 -14.45 58.52 21.03
C GLU A 462 -13.44 57.38 20.79
N LEU A 463 -13.87 56.31 20.11
CA LEU A 463 -13.00 55.19 19.71
C LEU A 463 -11.91 55.61 18.71
N HIS A 464 -12.25 56.51 17.77
CA HIS A 464 -11.33 56.95 16.75
C HIS A 464 -10.19 57.82 17.31
N GLU A 465 -10.46 58.55 18.38
CA GLU A 465 -9.46 59.39 19.05
C GLU A 465 -8.61 58.61 20.06
N ALA A 466 -9.18 57.57 20.69
CA ALA A 466 -8.41 56.62 21.51
C ALA A 466 -7.35 55.88 20.67
N ARG A 467 -7.64 55.60 19.39
CA ARG A 467 -6.74 54.86 18.49
C ARG A 467 -5.53 55.67 18.02
N LYS A 468 -5.57 57.01 18.06
CA LYS A 468 -4.43 57.87 17.70
C LYS A 468 -3.34 57.92 18.78
N ASN A 469 -3.65 57.52 20.02
CA ASN A 469 -2.76 57.72 21.17
C ASN A 469 -2.00 56.46 21.63
N ILE A 470 -1.97 55.39 20.82
CA ILE A 470 -1.26 54.14 21.15
C ILE A 470 0.10 54.12 20.42
N PRO A 471 1.25 54.06 21.13
CA PRO A 471 2.57 53.91 20.50
C PRO A 471 2.78 52.48 19.96
N PRO A 472 3.51 52.29 18.84
CA PRO A 472 3.78 50.95 18.30
C PRO A 472 4.75 50.17 19.21
N LYS A 473 4.39 48.93 19.58
CA LYS A 473 5.29 47.98 20.27
C LYS A 473 6.28 47.36 19.28
N ASN A 474 7.52 47.17 19.75
CA ASN A 474 8.68 46.78 18.96
C ASN A 474 8.60 45.30 18.50
N PRO A 475 9.00 44.93 17.26
CA PRO A 475 8.83 43.58 16.71
C PRO A 475 9.64 42.46 17.41
N ALA A 476 10.70 42.81 18.15
CA ALA A 476 11.68 41.86 18.67
C ALA A 476 11.17 40.94 19.81
N ASP A 477 10.06 41.27 20.47
CA ASP A 477 9.48 40.44 21.55
C ASP A 477 8.50 39.38 21.03
N ALA A 478 7.94 39.56 19.82
CA ALA A 478 7.03 38.58 19.23
C ALA A 478 7.78 37.31 18.77
N ASP A 479 8.97 37.48 18.20
CA ASP A 479 9.80 36.36 17.73
C ASP A 479 10.31 35.48 18.88
N LYS A 480 10.59 36.07 20.05
CA LYS A 480 10.99 35.32 21.26
C LYS A 480 9.85 34.46 21.83
N LEU A 481 8.62 34.99 21.78
CA LEU A 481 7.42 34.25 22.19
C LEU A 481 7.07 33.14 21.18
N LEU A 482 7.30 33.38 19.89
CA LEU A 482 7.13 32.39 18.83
C LEU A 482 8.17 31.26 18.92
N ALA A 483 9.44 31.56 19.20
CA ALA A 483 10.47 30.55 19.42
C ALA A 483 10.16 29.67 20.64
N ALA A 484 9.69 30.27 21.74
CA ALA A 484 9.23 29.51 22.91
C ALA A 484 8.01 28.61 22.61
N SER A 485 7.07 29.06 21.75
CA SER A 485 5.93 28.25 21.30
C SER A 485 6.29 27.10 20.36
N ARG A 486 7.50 27.15 19.75
CA ARG A 486 8.07 26.11 18.89
C ARG A 486 9.00 25.14 19.62
N CYS A 487 9.06 25.24 20.95
CA CYS A 487 9.94 24.44 21.81
C CYS A 487 11.44 24.64 21.53
N GLU A 488 11.84 25.82 21.08
CA GLU A 488 13.24 26.24 21.02
C GLU A 488 13.67 26.83 22.38
N PHE A 489 14.91 26.60 22.81
CA PHE A 489 15.40 27.16 24.07
C PHE A 489 15.64 28.67 23.94
N VAL A 490 14.97 29.47 24.78
CA VAL A 490 15.11 30.93 24.80
C VAL A 490 15.64 31.36 26.17
N GLU A 491 16.85 31.94 26.18
CA GLU A 491 17.53 32.39 27.39
C GLU A 491 16.69 33.45 28.14
N GLY A 492 16.39 33.18 29.41
CA GLY A 492 15.56 34.05 30.27
C GLY A 492 14.05 33.80 30.21
N ILE A 493 13.56 32.92 29.33
CA ILE A 493 12.14 32.49 29.25
C ILE A 493 12.01 30.97 29.53
N SER A 494 12.92 30.15 29.03
CA SER A 494 12.93 28.69 29.22
C SER A 494 13.63 28.30 30.54
N ASP A 495 13.09 27.29 31.26
CA ASP A 495 13.71 26.74 32.47
C ASP A 495 14.99 25.96 32.11
N PRO A 496 16.17 26.36 32.62
CA PRO A 496 17.45 25.69 32.32
C PRO A 496 17.60 24.28 32.91
N ASN A 497 16.72 23.87 33.83
CA ASN A 497 16.81 22.58 34.53
C ASN A 497 15.74 21.56 34.08
N ASP A 498 14.93 21.89 33.07
CA ASP A 498 13.94 21.00 32.50
C ASP A 498 14.64 19.86 31.70
N PRO A 499 14.38 18.56 32.01
CA PRO A 499 15.04 17.43 31.39
C PRO A 499 14.77 17.28 29.87
N LYS A 500 13.83 18.05 29.30
CA LYS A 500 13.63 18.11 27.83
C LYS A 500 14.80 18.74 27.07
N TRP A 501 15.71 19.42 27.77
CA TRP A 501 16.89 20.04 27.17
C TRP A 501 18.13 19.14 27.34
N VAL A 502 18.50 18.41 26.28
CA VAL A 502 19.73 17.62 26.26
C VAL A 502 20.93 18.57 26.15
N LYS A 503 21.79 18.59 27.17
CA LYS A 503 23.00 19.43 27.17
C LYS A 503 24.01 18.93 26.14
N GLY A 504 24.26 19.74 25.11
CA GLY A 504 25.55 19.75 24.42
C GLY A 504 25.52 19.65 22.90
N ILE A 505 24.79 20.51 22.18
CA ILE A 505 25.14 20.89 20.79
C ILE A 505 24.77 22.38 20.59
N GLN A 506 25.74 23.28 20.62
CA GLN A 506 25.57 24.66 20.14
C GLN A 506 25.88 24.67 18.63
N THR A 507 24.85 24.63 17.79
CA THR A 507 25.01 24.94 16.36
C THR A 507 25.11 26.44 16.18
N ARG A 508 26.30 26.86 15.77
CA ARG A 508 26.75 28.21 15.52
C ARG A 508 26.49 28.53 14.06
N ASP A 509 25.33 29.09 13.74
CA ASP A 509 25.09 29.75 12.44
C ASP A 509 24.16 30.95 12.59
N SER A 510 24.72 32.03 13.12
CA SER A 510 24.35 33.37 12.68
C SER A 510 25.60 34.25 12.83
N VAL A 511 25.74 35.22 11.93
CA VAL A 511 26.85 36.17 11.79
C VAL A 511 27.93 35.76 10.76
N TYR A 512 27.60 35.97 9.49
CA TYR A 512 28.52 36.58 8.53
C TYR A 512 27.77 37.61 7.68
N GLN A 513 27.69 38.84 8.17
CA GLN A 513 27.78 40.03 7.33
C GLN A 513 28.53 41.13 8.10
N ASN A 514 29.60 41.62 7.48
CA ASN A 514 30.48 42.76 7.80
C ASN A 514 31.81 42.46 8.55
N GLN A 515 32.88 42.33 7.74
CA GLN A 515 34.33 42.72 7.86
C GLN A 515 34.89 43.43 9.13
N PRO A 516 36.22 43.62 9.30
CA PRO A 516 37.43 42.83 8.97
C PRO A 516 38.51 42.77 10.09
N GLU A 517 39.60 42.03 9.83
CA GLU A 517 41.02 42.23 10.26
C GLU A 517 41.60 41.85 11.65
N THR A 518 42.74 41.15 11.55
CA THR A 518 44.00 41.16 12.36
C THR A 518 44.18 40.28 13.62
N GLU A 519 45.09 39.29 13.43
CA GLU A 519 46.29 38.95 14.21
C GLU A 519 46.29 39.03 15.77
N GLN A 520 46.62 37.90 16.42
CA GLN A 520 47.87 37.65 17.20
C GLN A 520 47.69 36.71 18.43
N SER A 521 48.52 35.66 18.44
CA SER A 521 49.25 35.03 19.57
C SER A 521 48.54 34.26 20.72
N THR A 522 48.93 32.99 20.83
CA THR A 522 49.08 32.08 22.01
C THR A 522 49.90 32.71 23.16
N PRO A 523 49.96 32.18 24.43
CA PRO A 523 50.04 30.74 24.80
C PRO A 523 49.51 30.23 26.17
N GLU A 524 49.45 28.89 26.25
CA GLU A 524 49.66 27.90 27.33
C GLU A 524 49.67 28.29 28.83
N THR A 525 49.02 27.47 29.70
CA THR A 525 49.71 26.75 30.83
C THR A 525 48.89 25.65 31.53
N GLU A 526 49.52 24.48 31.64
CA GLU A 526 49.59 23.37 32.62
C GLU A 526 48.62 23.13 33.83
N LYS A 527 48.23 21.84 33.94
CA LYS A 527 48.28 20.87 35.07
C LYS A 527 47.54 21.11 36.40
N ASN A 528 46.71 20.14 36.80
CA ASN A 528 46.99 19.18 37.90
C ASN A 528 45.81 18.22 38.20
N SER A 529 46.10 16.92 38.34
CA SER A 529 45.26 15.89 38.98
C SER A 529 45.40 15.95 40.52
N PRO A 530 44.55 15.23 41.30
CA PRO A 530 45.02 13.92 41.79
C PRO A 530 43.93 12.85 42.01
N ASP A 531 44.49 11.65 42.22
CA ASP A 531 43.97 10.29 42.32
C ASP A 531 43.58 9.90 43.77
N VAL A 532 42.53 9.07 43.99
CA VAL A 532 42.31 8.28 45.23
C VAL A 532 41.58 6.95 44.91
N LYS A 533 42.16 5.85 45.41
CA LYS A 533 41.76 4.43 45.26
C LYS A 533 40.63 3.95 46.20
N GLN A 534 39.73 3.11 45.62
CA GLN A 534 39.09 1.84 46.04
C GLN A 534 38.52 1.61 47.47
N PRO A 535 37.43 0.81 47.62
CA PRO A 535 37.55 -0.67 47.83
C PRO A 535 36.43 -1.57 47.22
N GLU A 536 36.79 -2.83 46.93
CA GLU A 536 35.91 -4.03 46.79
C GLU A 536 35.81 -4.78 48.15
N PRO A 537 35.07 -5.91 48.35
CA PRO A 537 33.94 -6.55 47.62
C PRO A 537 32.77 -7.00 48.55
N VAL A 538 31.59 -7.39 48.01
CA VAL A 538 30.65 -8.33 48.69
C VAL A 538 29.91 -9.21 47.68
N VAL A 539 30.05 -10.53 47.84
CA VAL A 539 29.30 -11.60 47.16
C VAL A 539 27.89 -11.71 47.77
N GLN A 540 26.84 -11.74 46.93
CA GLN A 540 25.50 -12.19 47.32
C GLN A 540 25.01 -13.30 46.39
N GLN A 541 24.39 -14.31 47.00
CA GLN A 541 23.96 -15.59 46.44
C GLN A 541 22.75 -15.44 45.49
N GLU A 542 22.72 -16.26 44.44
CA GLU A 542 21.59 -16.41 43.51
C GLU A 542 20.36 -17.03 44.20
N PRO A 543 19.13 -16.56 43.95
CA PRO A 543 17.92 -17.28 44.32
C PRO A 543 17.53 -18.32 43.25
N GLU A 544 17.24 -19.55 43.70
CA GLU A 544 16.70 -20.66 42.90
C GLU A 544 15.38 -20.28 42.21
N ILE A 545 15.29 -20.50 40.90
CA ILE A 545 14.08 -20.27 40.08
C ILE A 545 13.15 -21.47 40.20
N VAL A 546 11.90 -21.23 40.61
CA VAL A 546 10.81 -22.23 40.69
C VAL A 546 9.94 -22.13 39.42
N CYS A 547 9.55 -23.28 38.85
CA CYS A 547 8.58 -23.31 37.75
C CYS A 547 7.18 -22.86 38.22
N ASN A 548 6.68 -21.75 37.69
CA ASN A 548 5.39 -21.16 38.08
C ASN A 548 4.14 -21.96 37.64
N ALA A 549 4.29 -23.04 36.87
CA ALA A 549 3.18 -23.89 36.48
C ALA A 549 2.96 -25.12 37.41
N CYS A 550 4.01 -25.65 38.06
CA CYS A 550 3.90 -26.87 38.87
C CYS A 550 4.72 -26.91 40.18
N GLY A 551 5.54 -25.89 40.46
CA GLY A 551 6.04 -25.61 41.81
C GLY A 551 7.14 -26.50 42.38
N GLN A 552 7.92 -27.25 41.58
CA GLN A 552 9.09 -28.00 42.07
C GLN A 552 10.42 -27.37 41.64
N THR A 553 11.48 -27.56 42.45
CA THR A 553 12.85 -27.09 42.21
C THR A 553 13.84 -28.25 42.08
N GLY A 554 14.63 -28.20 41.00
CA GLY A 554 15.83 -29.02 40.81
C GLY A 554 15.89 -29.80 39.49
N GLY A 555 16.88 -29.50 38.65
CA GLY A 555 17.40 -30.37 37.58
C GLY A 555 16.56 -30.44 36.30
N ASP A 556 17.24 -30.29 35.16
CA ASP A 556 16.66 -30.22 33.82
C ASP A 556 15.65 -31.34 33.51
N ASN A 557 14.51 -30.93 32.94
CA ASN A 557 13.39 -31.69 32.35
C ASN A 557 12.28 -32.17 33.31
N CYS A 558 11.15 -31.44 33.29
CA CYS A 558 9.84 -31.94 33.71
C CYS A 558 9.18 -32.69 32.53
N PRO A 559 8.86 -34.00 32.63
CA PRO A 559 8.48 -34.82 31.48
C PRO A 559 6.97 -34.82 31.17
N ASP A 560 6.18 -33.85 31.63
CA ASP A 560 4.71 -33.85 31.45
C ASP A 560 4.11 -32.50 31.01
N CYS A 561 4.93 -31.53 30.59
CA CYS A 561 4.47 -30.32 29.90
C CYS A 561 4.94 -30.34 28.43
N GLY A 562 3.99 -30.61 27.53
CA GLY A 562 4.24 -30.82 26.10
C GLY A 562 4.97 -29.68 25.39
N ALA A 563 5.84 -30.07 24.46
CA ALA A 563 6.76 -29.20 23.72
C ALA A 563 6.04 -28.19 22.81
N VAL A 564 6.38 -26.90 22.96
CA VAL A 564 6.19 -25.89 21.91
C VAL A 564 7.51 -25.81 21.14
N MET A 565 7.45 -26.16 19.86
CA MET A 565 8.57 -26.22 18.93
C MET A 565 9.23 -24.83 18.77
N GLY A 566 10.54 -24.78 19.01
CA GLY A 566 11.42 -23.70 18.58
C GLY A 566 12.04 -23.99 17.20
N ASP A 567 12.19 -22.91 16.44
CA ASP A 567 13.20 -22.57 15.44
C ASP A 567 13.67 -23.65 14.43
N ALA A 568 13.06 -23.62 13.24
CA ALA A 568 13.76 -23.83 11.95
C ALA A 568 12.86 -23.45 10.76
N THR A 569 12.85 -22.19 10.33
CA THR A 569 12.58 -21.84 8.92
C THR A 569 12.99 -20.40 8.64
N TYR A 570 14.12 -20.19 7.97
CA TYR A 570 14.31 -19.12 6.98
C TYR A 570 15.63 -19.35 6.25
N GLN A 571 15.60 -20.17 5.19
CA GLN A 571 16.46 -20.01 4.01
C GLN A 571 15.97 -20.87 2.84
N GLU A 572 15.96 -20.21 1.67
CA GLU A 572 16.01 -20.73 0.29
C GLU A 572 14.78 -21.44 -0.30
N THR A 573 13.92 -20.67 -0.98
CA THR A 573 13.14 -21.18 -2.12
C THR A 573 13.89 -20.87 -3.41
N PHE A 574 14.60 -21.87 -3.95
CA PHE A 574 14.50 -22.35 -5.34
C PHE A 574 15.67 -23.31 -5.61
N GLY A 575 15.38 -24.61 -5.73
CA GLY A 575 16.35 -25.57 -6.23
C GLY A 575 16.17 -27.01 -5.76
N GLU A 576 15.03 -27.64 -6.07
CA GLU A 576 15.00 -29.11 -6.13
C GLU A 576 14.21 -29.58 -7.34
N GLU A 577 14.92 -30.11 -8.34
CA GLU A 577 14.59 -31.39 -8.95
C GLU A 577 15.81 -31.91 -9.74
N ASN A 578 16.59 -32.80 -9.10
CA ASN A 578 16.90 -34.16 -9.58
C ASN A 578 18.15 -34.70 -8.87
N GLN A 579 17.97 -35.58 -7.88
CA GLN A 579 18.93 -36.67 -7.67
C GLN A 579 18.18 -37.97 -7.41
N VAL A 580 18.53 -38.96 -8.23
CA VAL A 580 18.16 -40.37 -8.11
C VAL A 580 19.21 -41.03 -7.24
N GLU A 581 18.77 -41.79 -6.24
CA GLU A 581 19.62 -42.60 -5.38
C GLU A 581 20.42 -43.65 -6.17
N ALA A 582 21.74 -43.68 -5.95
CA ALA A 582 22.53 -44.90 -6.06
C ALA A 582 23.63 -44.87 -4.99
N LYS A 583 23.58 -45.86 -4.10
CA LYS A 583 24.49 -46.12 -2.98
C LYS A 583 25.94 -46.24 -3.44
N GLU A 584 26.84 -45.46 -2.83
CA GLU A 584 28.24 -45.84 -2.69
C GLU A 584 28.48 -46.45 -1.29
N LYS A 585 29.28 -47.51 -1.27
CA LYS A 585 29.93 -48.05 -0.08
C LYS A 585 31.40 -47.59 -0.17
N ASP A 586 31.93 -47.11 0.95
CA ASP A 586 33.36 -46.85 1.16
C ASP A 586 34.23 -48.11 0.86
N PRO A 587 35.54 -47.96 0.63
CA PRO A 587 36.44 -47.84 1.80
C PRO A 587 37.70 -46.94 1.63
N GLU A 588 38.05 -46.36 2.78
CA GLU A 588 39.36 -46.36 3.43
C GLU A 588 40.62 -45.73 2.79
N GLU A 589 41.22 -44.88 3.64
CA GLU A 589 42.58 -44.38 3.66
C GLU A 589 43.65 -45.42 3.26
N MET A 590 44.70 -44.95 2.58
CA MET A 590 46.06 -45.32 2.95
C MET A 590 47.06 -44.22 2.66
N GLU A 591 47.96 -44.10 3.63
CA GLU A 591 49.13 -43.22 3.76
C GLU A 591 50.10 -43.25 2.56
N GLY A 592 50.92 -42.20 2.45
CA GLY A 592 52.34 -42.43 2.16
C GLY A 592 53.04 -41.45 1.23
N ALA A 593 53.60 -40.41 1.86
CA ALA A 593 55.02 -40.05 1.76
C ALA A 593 55.50 -39.01 0.72
N GLU A 594 56.40 -38.17 1.27
CA GLU A 594 57.51 -37.41 0.65
C GLU A 594 57.23 -36.00 0.07
N HIS A 595 57.42 -35.01 0.94
CA HIS A 595 58.05 -33.74 0.54
C HIS A 595 59.55 -33.95 0.26
N PRO A 596 60.14 -33.15 -0.65
CA PRO A 596 61.01 -32.09 -0.12
C PRO A 596 60.93 -30.74 -0.85
N HIS A 597 61.19 -29.70 -0.07
CA HIS A 597 61.48 -28.31 -0.42
C HIS A 597 62.42 -28.11 -1.63
N LYS A 598 62.18 -27.07 -2.45
CA LYS A 598 63.00 -25.83 -2.49
C LYS A 598 62.58 -24.80 -3.53
N GLU A 599 62.83 -23.55 -3.15
CA GLU A 599 62.79 -22.26 -3.85
C GLU A 599 63.37 -22.24 -5.27
N ASN A 600 62.72 -21.53 -6.22
CA ASN A 600 63.23 -20.28 -6.81
C ASN A 600 62.44 -19.83 -8.06
N ALA A 601 62.14 -18.53 -8.08
CA ALA A 601 62.29 -17.56 -9.17
C ALA A 601 62.07 -17.96 -10.65
N GLY A 602 61.16 -17.21 -11.29
CA GLY A 602 61.54 -16.44 -12.50
C GLY A 602 61.05 -16.94 -13.87
N ASN A 603 60.26 -16.06 -14.51
CA ASN A 603 60.16 -15.78 -15.95
C ASN A 603 59.31 -16.66 -16.90
N HIS A 604 58.12 -16.11 -17.23
CA HIS A 604 57.72 -15.55 -18.56
C HIS A 604 57.59 -16.50 -19.79
N PRO A 605 56.89 -16.08 -20.87
CA PRO A 605 55.44 -15.94 -21.04
C PRO A 605 54.96 -16.68 -22.33
N HIS A 606 53.64 -16.82 -22.54
CA HIS A 606 53.15 -17.07 -23.90
C HIS A 606 52.28 -15.90 -24.37
N HIS A 607 52.86 -15.19 -25.34
CA HIS A 607 52.29 -14.21 -26.24
C HIS A 607 50.98 -14.69 -26.87
N ASP A 608 49.96 -13.83 -26.82
CA ASP A 608 49.02 -13.69 -27.92
C ASP A 608 49.26 -12.32 -28.58
N CYS A 609 49.51 -12.33 -29.88
CA CYS A 609 49.58 -11.16 -30.74
C CYS A 609 48.70 -11.40 -31.96
N SER A 610 47.74 -10.51 -32.18
CA SER A 610 47.65 -9.79 -33.44
C SER A 610 46.82 -8.51 -33.26
N ASP A 611 47.56 -7.41 -33.13
CA ASP A 611 47.31 -6.00 -33.41
C ASP A 611 45.96 -5.56 -34.04
N GLU A 612 45.31 -4.58 -33.41
CA GLU A 612 45.12 -3.24 -34.00
C GLU A 612 45.13 -2.19 -32.87
N THR A 613 45.73 -1.04 -33.17
CA THR A 613 46.25 -0.05 -32.21
C THR A 613 45.18 0.78 -31.50
N GLY A 614 45.21 0.75 -30.17
CA GLY A 614 44.69 1.78 -29.27
C GLY A 614 45.41 1.66 -27.93
N GLU A 615 45.99 2.75 -27.43
CA GLU A 615 46.77 2.80 -26.18
C GLU A 615 46.02 2.12 -25.01
N VAL A 616 46.51 0.96 -24.57
CA VAL A 616 46.04 0.30 -23.35
C VAL A 616 46.89 0.81 -22.20
N ALA A 617 46.27 1.54 -21.28
CA ALA A 617 46.88 1.96 -20.02
C ALA A 617 47.27 0.72 -19.19
N ASP A 618 48.42 0.81 -18.51
CA ASP A 618 48.95 -0.25 -17.64
C ASP A 618 47.92 -0.76 -16.61
N PRO A 619 47.94 -2.06 -16.24
CA PRO A 619 47.06 -2.60 -15.22
C PRO A 619 47.41 -2.00 -13.85
N VAL A 620 46.50 -1.17 -13.34
CA VAL A 620 46.61 -0.49 -12.04
C VAL A 620 46.69 -1.54 -10.92
N ILE A 621 47.77 -1.51 -10.13
CA ILE A 621 47.93 -2.29 -8.90
C ILE A 621 47.00 -1.66 -7.84
N VAL A 622 46.13 -2.49 -7.25
CA VAL A 622 44.86 -2.09 -6.59
C VAL A 622 45.03 -1.53 -5.16
N GLU A 623 46.24 -1.41 -4.62
CA GLU A 623 46.42 -0.99 -3.21
C GLU A 623 46.27 0.52 -2.98
N ASP A 624 46.48 1.37 -4.00
CA ASP A 624 46.38 2.84 -3.91
C ASP A 624 45.44 3.40 -4.99
N ILE A 625 44.12 3.14 -4.88
CA ILE A 625 43.11 3.75 -5.76
C ILE A 625 42.76 5.15 -5.23
N GLU A 626 43.04 6.18 -6.03
CA GLU A 626 42.60 7.55 -5.76
C GLU A 626 41.13 7.77 -6.18
N PRO A 627 40.41 8.72 -5.57
CA PRO A 627 39.10 9.18 -6.04
C PRO A 627 39.10 9.50 -7.54
N GLY A 628 38.15 8.96 -8.29
CA GLY A 628 38.09 9.10 -9.73
C GLY A 628 37.16 8.09 -10.40
N ILE A 629 37.06 8.18 -11.73
CA ILE A 629 36.37 7.20 -12.57
C ILE A 629 37.38 6.31 -13.29
N TYR A 630 37.12 5.00 -13.26
CA TYR A 630 37.98 3.97 -13.86
C TYR A 630 37.16 3.07 -14.77
N TYR A 631 37.57 3.00 -16.04
CA TYR A 631 36.86 2.27 -17.08
C TYR A 631 37.31 0.81 -17.26
N GLY A 632 38.49 0.44 -16.76
CA GLY A 632 39.15 -0.84 -17.06
C GLY A 632 39.40 -1.76 -15.86
N ILE A 633 38.82 -1.47 -14.70
CA ILE A 633 39.00 -2.33 -13.52
C ILE A 633 38.22 -3.64 -13.74
N SER A 634 38.86 -4.80 -13.62
CA SER A 634 38.17 -6.09 -13.75
C SER A 634 37.11 -6.25 -12.64
N ASN A 635 36.12 -7.11 -12.85
CA ASN A 635 35.10 -7.35 -11.83
C ASN A 635 35.68 -7.90 -10.53
N GLU A 636 36.66 -8.80 -10.62
CA GLU A 636 37.38 -9.36 -9.48
C GLU A 636 38.13 -8.26 -8.71
N ASN A 637 38.85 -7.39 -9.42
CA ASN A 637 39.60 -6.29 -8.81
C ASN A 637 38.66 -5.24 -8.19
N TYR A 638 37.50 -4.98 -8.81
CA TYR A 638 36.49 -4.09 -8.22
C TYR A 638 35.94 -4.65 -6.92
N HIS A 639 35.62 -5.95 -6.84
CA HIS A 639 35.10 -6.53 -5.61
C HIS A 639 36.18 -6.67 -4.52
N ALA A 640 37.42 -6.97 -4.90
CA ALA A 640 38.57 -7.09 -4.00
C ALA A 640 39.21 -5.74 -3.60
N GLY A 641 38.92 -4.66 -4.33
CA GLY A 641 39.61 -3.39 -4.16
C GLY A 641 39.31 -2.67 -2.85
N PRO A 642 39.98 -1.53 -2.60
CA PRO A 642 39.67 -0.67 -1.46
C PRO A 642 38.29 0.00 -1.63
N GLY A 643 37.81 0.63 -0.56
CA GLY A 643 36.56 1.37 -0.53
C GLY A 643 35.30 0.55 -0.26
N VAL A 644 34.26 1.25 0.18
CA VAL A 644 32.99 0.67 0.65
C VAL A 644 31.93 0.77 -0.44
N SER A 645 31.30 -0.35 -0.79
CA SER A 645 30.21 -0.40 -1.76
C SER A 645 28.82 -0.29 -1.11
N LYS A 646 27.79 0.00 -1.92
CA LYS A 646 26.40 -0.02 -1.47
C LYS A 646 26.01 -1.35 -0.81
N SER A 647 26.42 -2.49 -1.36
CA SER A 647 26.07 -3.80 -0.77
C SER A 647 26.77 -4.05 0.57
N GLN A 648 27.94 -3.43 0.79
CA GLN A 648 28.62 -3.45 2.09
C GLN A 648 27.93 -2.53 3.10
N LEU A 649 27.40 -1.39 2.66
CA LEU A 649 26.54 -0.54 3.51
C LEU A 649 25.19 -1.19 3.82
N ASP A 650 24.68 -2.08 2.97
CA ASP A 650 23.53 -2.92 3.29
C ASP A 650 23.81 -3.85 4.47
N ASP A 651 25.03 -4.41 4.55
CA ASP A 651 25.41 -5.24 5.69
C ASP A 651 25.48 -4.43 6.98
N ILE A 652 26.08 -3.23 6.92
CA ILE A 652 26.16 -2.32 8.09
C ILE A 652 24.76 -1.90 8.56
N ALA A 653 23.88 -1.57 7.62
CA ALA A 653 22.52 -1.15 7.93
C ALA A 653 21.70 -2.26 8.61
N ASP A 654 21.94 -3.52 8.22
CA ASP A 654 21.29 -4.65 8.87
C ASP A 654 21.92 -4.94 10.24
N THR A 655 23.23 -5.18 10.29
CA THR A 655 24.00 -5.33 11.53
C THR A 655 25.49 -5.15 11.24
N PRO A 656 26.21 -4.26 11.93
CA PRO A 656 27.64 -3.99 11.66
C PRO A 656 28.53 -5.23 11.59
N ALA A 657 28.31 -6.24 12.44
CA ALA A 657 29.07 -7.49 12.38
C ALA A 657 28.91 -8.28 11.08
N LEU A 658 27.81 -8.11 10.33
CA LEU A 658 27.60 -8.80 9.05
C LEU A 658 28.59 -8.34 7.97
N TYR A 659 29.08 -7.11 8.06
CA TYR A 659 30.12 -6.61 7.16
C TYR A 659 31.43 -7.39 7.30
N LEU A 660 31.82 -7.74 8.54
CA LEU A 660 32.97 -8.61 8.79
C LEU A 660 32.67 -10.07 8.43
N TRP A 661 31.48 -10.55 8.80
CA TRP A 661 31.04 -11.90 8.49
C TRP A 661 31.10 -12.18 6.99
N ARG A 662 30.59 -11.29 6.13
CA ARG A 662 30.60 -11.49 4.68
C ARG A 662 32.01 -11.63 4.10
N LYS A 663 33.01 -10.97 4.69
CA LYS A 663 34.42 -11.08 4.27
C LYS A 663 35.08 -12.38 4.73
N ASN A 664 34.72 -12.85 5.93
CA ASN A 664 35.41 -13.96 6.60
C ASN A 664 34.69 -15.31 6.44
N ALA A 665 33.40 -15.30 6.14
CA ALA A 665 32.61 -16.50 6.01
C ALA A 665 33.02 -17.32 4.77
N PRO A 666 33.08 -18.66 4.87
CA PRO A 666 33.40 -19.50 3.73
C PRO A 666 32.31 -19.42 2.66
N VAL A 667 32.73 -19.31 1.40
CA VAL A 667 31.82 -19.30 0.24
C VAL A 667 31.71 -20.70 -0.33
N ASP A 668 30.48 -21.20 -0.48
CA ASP A 668 30.20 -22.43 -1.21
C ASP A 668 30.32 -22.18 -2.72
N THR A 669 31.47 -22.56 -3.28
CA THR A 669 31.78 -22.41 -4.72
C THR A 669 30.94 -23.31 -5.63
N THR A 670 30.23 -24.30 -5.07
CA THR A 670 29.36 -25.20 -5.84
C THR A 670 27.99 -24.58 -6.10
N LYS A 671 27.51 -23.72 -5.20
CA LYS A 671 26.23 -23.00 -5.32
C LYS A 671 26.33 -21.66 -6.04
N THR A 672 27.51 -21.05 -6.09
CA THR A 672 27.76 -19.76 -6.78
C THR A 672 27.83 -19.88 -8.30
N LYS A 673 27.97 -21.09 -8.85
CA LYS A 673 28.02 -21.36 -10.30
C LYS A 673 26.65 -21.48 -10.96
N THR A 674 25.56 -21.33 -10.19
CA THR A 674 24.22 -21.32 -10.76
C THR A 674 24.07 -20.04 -11.58
N LEU A 675 23.98 -20.20 -12.89
CA LEU A 675 23.74 -19.14 -13.87
C LEU A 675 22.51 -18.33 -13.45
N ASP A 676 22.73 -17.10 -13.00
CA ASP A 676 21.64 -16.15 -12.85
C ASP A 676 21.29 -15.64 -14.25
N LEU A 677 20.09 -15.98 -14.71
CA LEU A 677 19.49 -15.45 -15.94
C LEU A 677 19.62 -13.91 -16.00
N GLY A 678 19.57 -13.25 -14.83
CA GLY A 678 19.82 -11.83 -14.68
C GLY A 678 21.21 -11.42 -15.19
N THR A 679 22.28 -12.10 -14.79
CA THR A 679 23.65 -11.78 -15.23
C THR A 679 23.82 -11.90 -16.74
N ALA A 680 23.26 -12.95 -17.34
CA ALA A 680 23.30 -13.13 -18.79
C ALA A 680 22.50 -12.03 -19.51
N PHE A 681 21.32 -11.66 -18.98
CA PHE A 681 20.53 -10.56 -19.50
C PHE A 681 21.24 -9.19 -19.37
N HIS A 682 21.87 -8.90 -18.22
CA HIS A 682 22.68 -7.69 -18.02
C HIS A 682 23.77 -7.58 -19.09
N CYS A 683 24.57 -8.64 -19.27
CA CYS A 683 25.62 -8.66 -20.29
C CYS A 683 25.03 -8.46 -21.70
N ARG A 684 23.89 -9.09 -22.01
CA ARG A 684 23.23 -8.90 -23.31
C ARG A 684 22.81 -7.45 -23.57
N VAL A 685 22.33 -6.74 -22.55
CA VAL A 685 21.86 -5.35 -22.63
C VAL A 685 23.02 -4.36 -22.67
N LEU A 686 24.04 -4.54 -21.83
CA LEU A 686 25.13 -3.59 -21.62
C LEU A 686 26.28 -3.79 -22.61
N GLU A 687 26.64 -5.04 -22.87
CA GLU A 687 27.83 -5.44 -23.63
C GLU A 687 27.46 -6.53 -24.67
N PRO A 688 26.65 -6.20 -25.69
CA PRO A 688 26.13 -7.18 -26.64
C PRO A 688 27.21 -7.92 -27.43
N GLU A 689 28.38 -7.29 -27.63
CA GLU A 689 29.54 -7.91 -28.30
C GLU A 689 30.24 -8.92 -27.39
N GLU A 690 30.34 -8.65 -26.08
CA GLU A 690 30.93 -9.55 -25.09
C GLU A 690 30.01 -10.72 -24.72
N PHE A 691 28.71 -10.62 -24.97
CA PHE A 691 27.77 -11.70 -24.70
C PHE A 691 28.18 -13.02 -25.36
N SER A 692 28.66 -12.99 -26.61
CA SER A 692 29.13 -14.18 -27.34
C SER A 692 30.50 -14.68 -26.87
N ASN A 693 31.27 -13.82 -26.20
CA ASN A 693 32.55 -14.15 -25.60
C ASN A 693 32.37 -14.84 -24.24
N ARG A 694 31.35 -14.45 -23.47
CA ARG A 694 31.10 -14.95 -22.11
C ARG A 694 30.13 -16.12 -22.07
N PHE A 695 29.16 -16.17 -22.98
CA PHE A 695 28.08 -17.15 -22.98
C PHE A 695 28.03 -17.98 -24.26
N ILE A 696 27.74 -19.27 -24.11
CA ILE A 696 27.44 -20.19 -25.22
C ILE A 696 25.98 -20.62 -25.09
N VAL A 697 25.17 -20.34 -26.12
CA VAL A 697 23.80 -20.88 -26.20
C VAL A 697 23.86 -22.32 -26.70
N ALA A 698 23.50 -23.24 -25.82
CA ALA A 698 23.40 -24.66 -26.16
C ALA A 698 22.32 -24.90 -27.22
N PRO A 699 22.52 -25.82 -28.18
CA PRO A 699 21.48 -26.21 -29.12
C PRO A 699 20.35 -26.98 -28.41
N GLU A 700 19.20 -27.11 -29.06
CA GLU A 700 18.07 -27.88 -28.50
C GLU A 700 18.39 -29.38 -28.51
N PHE A 701 18.51 -29.98 -27.32
CA PHE A 701 18.74 -31.41 -27.16
C PHE A 701 17.44 -32.16 -26.84
N ASN A 702 17.21 -33.31 -27.47
CA ASN A 702 16.09 -34.17 -27.12
C ASN A 702 16.40 -35.02 -25.88
N ARG A 703 16.20 -34.44 -24.70
CA ARG A 703 16.41 -35.06 -23.38
C ARG A 703 15.56 -36.32 -23.12
N ARG A 704 14.57 -36.63 -23.97
CA ARG A 704 13.75 -37.85 -23.85
C ARG A 704 14.43 -39.09 -24.47
N THR A 705 15.48 -38.90 -25.26
CA THR A 705 16.22 -39.98 -25.92
C THR A 705 17.59 -40.17 -25.29
N ASN A 706 18.11 -41.41 -25.27
CA ASN A 706 19.48 -41.65 -24.78
C ASN A 706 20.52 -40.96 -25.67
N ALA A 707 20.28 -40.93 -26.99
CA ALA A 707 21.12 -40.18 -27.94
C ALA A 707 21.17 -38.68 -27.62
N GLY A 708 20.02 -38.03 -27.40
CA GLY A 708 20.00 -36.59 -27.06
C GLY A 708 20.64 -36.26 -25.71
N LYS A 709 20.62 -37.18 -24.74
CA LYS A 709 21.37 -37.04 -23.47
C LYS A 709 22.88 -37.20 -23.66
N GLU A 710 23.30 -38.11 -24.54
CA GLU A 710 24.70 -38.30 -24.91
C GLU A 710 25.25 -37.11 -25.70
N GLU A 711 24.45 -36.55 -26.62
CA GLU A 711 24.77 -35.32 -27.36
C GLU A 711 24.91 -34.11 -26.42
N GLU A 712 23.98 -33.92 -25.47
CA GLU A 712 24.06 -32.86 -24.46
C GLU A 712 25.33 -33.02 -23.59
N LYS A 713 25.64 -34.24 -23.15
CA LYS A 713 26.83 -34.52 -22.36
C LYS A 713 28.12 -34.29 -23.16
N ALA A 714 28.15 -34.68 -24.43
CA ALA A 714 29.29 -34.44 -25.33
C ALA A 714 29.51 -32.93 -25.55
N PHE A 715 28.43 -32.18 -25.76
CA PHE A 715 28.48 -30.73 -25.92
C PHE A 715 28.98 -30.03 -24.66
N LEU A 716 28.46 -30.39 -23.48
CA LEU A 716 28.94 -29.82 -22.21
C LEU A 716 30.41 -30.13 -21.96
N MET A 717 30.88 -31.33 -22.35
CA MET A 717 32.29 -31.71 -22.24
C MET A 717 33.19 -30.94 -23.21
N GLU A 718 32.71 -30.67 -24.42
CA GLU A 718 33.40 -29.81 -25.40
C GLU A 718 33.49 -28.36 -24.89
N CYS A 719 32.37 -27.81 -24.40
CA CYS A 719 32.31 -26.45 -23.87
C CYS A 719 33.09 -26.26 -22.56
N ALA A 720 33.27 -27.31 -21.75
CA ALA A 720 34.05 -27.23 -20.51
C ALA A 720 35.51 -26.77 -20.75
N SER A 721 36.05 -27.03 -21.94
CA SER A 721 37.40 -26.59 -22.34
C SER A 721 37.50 -25.10 -22.71
N THR A 722 36.36 -24.44 -22.94
CA THR A 722 36.31 -23.05 -23.43
C THR A 722 36.32 -22.00 -22.31
N GLY A 723 36.05 -22.41 -21.06
CA GLY A 723 35.91 -21.49 -19.92
C GLY A 723 34.68 -20.58 -19.99
N LYS A 724 33.83 -20.71 -21.02
CA LYS A 724 32.60 -19.93 -21.20
C LYS A 724 31.42 -20.55 -20.46
N THR A 725 30.45 -19.71 -20.12
CA THR A 725 29.25 -20.11 -19.39
C THR A 725 28.19 -20.61 -20.37
N VAL A 726 27.79 -21.89 -20.25
CA VAL A 726 26.80 -22.50 -21.15
C VAL A 726 25.37 -22.24 -20.65
N ILE A 727 24.55 -21.57 -21.45
CA ILE A 727 23.11 -21.38 -21.20
C ILE A 727 22.29 -22.28 -22.11
N THR A 728 21.11 -22.70 -21.66
CA THR A 728 20.23 -23.57 -22.47
C THR A 728 19.63 -22.82 -23.66
N ALA A 729 19.19 -23.55 -24.69
CA ALA A 729 18.46 -22.97 -25.83
C ALA A 729 17.23 -22.15 -25.40
N GLU A 730 16.49 -22.63 -24.40
CA GLU A 730 15.29 -21.97 -23.88
C GLU A 730 15.64 -20.66 -23.15
N GLU A 731 16.69 -20.66 -22.34
CA GLU A 731 17.19 -19.46 -21.65
C GLU A 731 17.75 -18.43 -22.64
N GLY A 732 18.54 -18.88 -23.64
CA GLY A 732 19.05 -18.00 -24.69
C GLY A 732 17.92 -17.33 -25.47
N ARG A 733 16.89 -18.10 -25.86
CA ARG A 733 15.68 -17.55 -26.51
C ARG A 733 14.97 -16.54 -25.61
N LYS A 734 14.85 -16.83 -24.31
CA LYS A 734 14.23 -15.95 -23.33
C LYS A 734 14.98 -14.62 -23.19
N ILE A 735 16.31 -14.67 -23.03
CA ILE A 735 17.18 -13.48 -22.93
C ILE A 735 17.03 -12.61 -24.17
N GLU A 736 17.06 -13.21 -25.36
CA GLU A 736 16.91 -12.44 -26.61
C GLU A 736 15.53 -11.80 -26.71
N LEU A 737 14.45 -12.50 -26.36
CA LEU A 737 13.11 -11.90 -26.34
C LEU A 737 12.98 -10.75 -25.33
N MET A 738 13.59 -10.89 -24.14
CA MET A 738 13.63 -9.81 -23.16
C MET A 738 14.42 -8.61 -23.69
N TYR A 739 15.57 -8.83 -24.35
CA TYR A 739 16.37 -7.77 -24.95
C TYR A 739 15.58 -7.04 -26.05
N GLN A 740 14.91 -7.79 -26.94
CA GLN A 740 14.05 -7.20 -27.96
C GLN A 740 12.86 -6.42 -27.36
N SER A 741 12.32 -6.86 -26.22
CA SER A 741 11.32 -6.08 -25.48
C SER A 741 11.87 -4.73 -24.99
N VAL A 742 13.12 -4.68 -24.52
CA VAL A 742 13.78 -3.42 -24.13
C VAL A 742 13.93 -2.50 -25.34
N MET A 743 14.40 -3.04 -26.47
CA MET A 743 14.59 -2.30 -27.72
C MET A 743 13.27 -1.82 -28.34
N ALA A 744 12.14 -2.47 -28.01
CA ALA A 744 10.83 -2.04 -28.49
C ALA A 744 10.29 -0.79 -27.76
N LEU A 745 10.81 -0.47 -26.57
CA LEU A 745 10.46 0.74 -25.83
C LEU A 745 11.39 1.89 -26.27
N PRO A 746 10.90 3.03 -26.81
CA PRO A 746 11.77 4.07 -27.35
C PRO A 746 12.82 4.62 -26.37
N LEU A 747 12.44 4.80 -25.10
CA LEU A 747 13.39 5.23 -24.07
C LEU A 747 14.38 4.12 -23.70
N GLY A 748 13.94 2.85 -23.68
CA GLY A 748 14.82 1.70 -23.44
C GLY A 748 15.85 1.54 -24.53
N GLN A 749 15.42 1.62 -25.80
CA GLN A 749 16.31 1.65 -26.96
C GLN A 749 17.34 2.79 -26.86
N TRP A 750 16.89 4.00 -26.56
CA TRP A 750 17.78 5.15 -26.43
C TRP A 750 18.82 4.96 -25.32
N LEU A 751 18.44 4.41 -24.16
CA LEU A 751 19.39 4.13 -23.07
C LEU A 751 20.45 3.10 -23.48
N VAL A 752 20.04 2.06 -24.20
CA VAL A 752 20.94 0.98 -24.65
C VAL A 752 21.88 1.47 -25.77
N GLU A 753 21.37 2.18 -26.77
CA GLU A 753 22.14 2.60 -27.95
C GLU A 753 23.00 3.85 -27.72
N SER A 754 22.67 4.68 -26.72
CA SER A 754 23.42 5.89 -26.44
C SER A 754 24.88 5.59 -26.13
N ALA A 755 25.77 6.44 -26.67
CA ALA A 755 27.20 6.37 -26.40
C ALA A 755 27.44 6.59 -24.90
N GLY A 756 28.19 5.68 -24.30
CA GLY A 756 28.40 5.67 -22.87
C GLY A 756 29.36 4.55 -22.46
N HIS A 757 29.63 4.46 -21.17
CA HIS A 757 30.53 3.47 -20.60
C HIS A 757 29.72 2.50 -19.73
N ALA A 758 29.82 1.21 -20.03
CA ALA A 758 29.27 0.16 -19.18
C ALA A 758 30.25 -0.17 -18.05
N GLU A 759 29.73 -0.64 -16.91
CA GLU A 759 30.50 -1.25 -15.82
C GLU A 759 31.69 -0.41 -15.30
N SER A 760 31.59 0.92 -15.41
CA SER A 760 32.65 1.84 -14.98
C SER A 760 32.63 2.02 -13.48
N SER A 761 33.78 1.98 -12.84
CA SER A 761 33.89 2.14 -11.38
C SER A 761 34.12 3.61 -11.01
N ILE A 762 33.36 4.10 -10.05
CA ILE A 762 33.51 5.44 -9.48
C ILE A 762 33.97 5.29 -8.03
N TYR A 763 35.02 6.02 -7.67
CA TYR A 763 35.56 6.12 -6.32
C TYR A 763 35.50 7.57 -5.84
N TRP A 764 35.11 7.78 -4.59
CA TRP A 764 35.09 9.11 -3.98
C TRP A 764 35.24 9.00 -2.47
N GLU A 765 35.71 10.05 -1.82
CA GLU A 765 35.71 10.13 -0.37
C GLU A 765 34.41 10.79 0.10
N ASP A 766 33.75 10.17 1.08
CA ASP A 766 32.61 10.80 1.74
C ASP A 766 33.09 12.04 2.53
N PRO A 767 32.58 13.25 2.25
CA PRO A 767 33.10 14.48 2.87
C PRO A 767 32.94 14.54 4.39
N GLU A 768 31.98 13.80 4.96
CA GLU A 768 31.68 13.81 6.39
C GLU A 768 32.60 12.85 7.16
N THR A 769 32.74 11.61 6.68
CA THR A 769 33.45 10.54 7.38
C THR A 769 34.88 10.32 6.89
N GLY A 770 35.24 10.84 5.71
CA GLY A 770 36.51 10.56 5.05
C GLY A 770 36.65 9.12 4.55
N ILE A 771 35.57 8.33 4.57
CA ILE A 771 35.59 6.94 4.11
C ILE A 771 35.59 6.92 2.57
N LEU A 772 36.53 6.17 2.00
CA LEU A 772 36.54 5.87 0.57
C LEU A 772 35.32 5.03 0.20
N CYS A 773 34.47 5.56 -0.66
CA CYS A 773 33.28 4.94 -1.21
C CYS A 773 33.54 4.50 -2.64
N ARG A 774 32.82 3.45 -3.08
CA ARG A 774 32.88 2.97 -4.47
C ARG A 774 31.53 2.52 -4.98
N CYS A 775 31.25 2.81 -6.24
CA CYS A 775 30.12 2.24 -6.95
C CYS A 775 30.53 1.84 -8.37
N ARG A 776 29.72 0.98 -8.98
CA ARG A 776 29.86 0.58 -10.38
C ARG A 776 28.48 0.64 -11.02
N PRO A 777 28.11 1.78 -11.62
CA PRO A 777 26.86 1.88 -12.36
C PRO A 777 26.92 1.00 -13.63
N ASP A 778 25.82 0.33 -13.94
CA ASP A 778 25.74 -0.58 -15.09
C ASP A 778 26.04 0.14 -16.41
N LYS A 779 25.48 1.34 -16.61
CA LYS A 779 25.84 2.22 -17.73
C LYS A 779 25.78 3.70 -17.36
N ILE A 780 26.78 4.44 -17.79
CA ILE A 780 26.87 5.90 -17.70
C ILE A 780 26.79 6.47 -19.11
N ILE A 781 25.93 7.46 -19.34
CA ILE A 781 25.84 8.24 -20.57
C ILE A 781 26.35 9.66 -20.26
N PRO A 782 27.63 9.95 -20.54
CA PRO A 782 28.27 11.19 -20.09
C PRO A 782 27.65 12.46 -20.67
N GLU A 783 27.25 12.43 -21.94
CA GLU A 783 26.74 13.61 -22.67
C GLU A 783 25.56 14.30 -21.97
N PHE A 784 24.70 13.51 -21.31
CA PHE A 784 23.49 14.02 -20.66
C PHE A 784 23.51 13.86 -19.13
N HIS A 785 24.59 13.32 -18.57
CA HIS A 785 24.67 12.91 -17.16
C HIS A 785 23.57 11.92 -16.77
N TRP A 786 23.43 10.82 -17.51
CA TRP A 786 22.48 9.75 -17.15
C TRP A 786 23.21 8.53 -16.61
N ILE A 787 22.62 7.93 -15.58
CA ILE A 787 23.00 6.62 -15.07
C ILE A 787 21.82 5.68 -15.28
N MET A 788 22.09 4.53 -15.89
CA MET A 788 21.15 3.43 -15.99
C MET A 788 21.65 2.27 -15.15
N ASP A 789 20.74 1.69 -14.37
CA ASP A 789 20.93 0.43 -13.65
C ASP A 789 19.89 -0.57 -14.16
N VAL A 790 20.34 -1.74 -14.62
CA VAL A 790 19.48 -2.79 -15.15
C VAL A 790 19.01 -3.66 -13.99
N LYS A 791 17.75 -4.07 -14.03
CA LYS A 791 17.17 -5.00 -13.06
C LYS A 791 16.26 -5.98 -13.76
N THR A 792 16.25 -7.21 -13.25
CA THR A 792 15.30 -8.23 -13.66
C THR A 792 14.39 -8.60 -12.49
N THR A 793 13.09 -8.75 -12.76
CA THR A 793 12.10 -9.16 -11.74
C THR A 793 11.16 -10.21 -12.32
N ALA A 794 10.48 -10.99 -11.48
CA ALA A 794 9.36 -11.83 -11.92
C ALA A 794 8.04 -11.04 -12.03
N ASP A 795 7.92 -9.93 -11.31
CA ASP A 795 6.72 -9.10 -11.25
C ASP A 795 7.13 -7.62 -11.17
N ILE A 796 6.80 -6.87 -12.21
CA ILE A 796 7.10 -5.44 -12.32
C ILE A 796 6.20 -4.61 -11.39
N GLN A 797 4.95 -5.03 -11.14
CA GLN A 797 4.08 -4.30 -10.22
C GLN A 797 4.57 -4.44 -8.78
N ARG A 798 5.05 -5.64 -8.39
CA ARG A 798 5.70 -5.83 -7.08
C ARG A 798 6.96 -4.99 -6.93
N PHE A 799 7.73 -4.77 -8.01
CA PHE A 799 8.94 -3.91 -7.97
C PHE A 799 8.62 -2.50 -7.46
N LYS A 800 7.45 -1.93 -7.84
CA LYS A 800 7.00 -0.59 -7.41
C LYS A 800 6.84 -0.43 -5.89
N MET A 801 6.66 -1.54 -5.16
CA MET A 801 6.58 -1.53 -3.70
C MET A 801 7.84 -2.10 -3.04
N ALA A 802 8.46 -3.12 -3.65
CA ALA A 802 9.60 -3.82 -3.09
C ALA A 802 10.93 -3.07 -3.22
N TYR A 803 11.01 -2.01 -4.05
CA TYR A 803 12.25 -1.25 -4.24
C TYR A 803 12.82 -0.72 -2.91
N TYR A 804 11.94 -0.39 -1.96
CA TYR A 804 12.33 0.12 -0.65
C TYR A 804 12.98 -0.97 0.20
N ASP A 805 12.42 -2.19 0.20
CA ASP A 805 12.97 -3.34 0.93
C ASP A 805 14.34 -3.77 0.36
N TYR A 806 14.53 -3.65 -0.96
CA TYR A 806 15.82 -3.89 -1.62
C TYR A 806 16.80 -2.70 -1.51
N ARG A 807 16.37 -1.61 -0.87
CA ARG A 807 17.16 -0.39 -0.67
C ARG A 807 17.66 0.20 -2.00
N TYR A 808 16.83 0.17 -3.05
CA TYR A 808 17.19 0.78 -4.34
C TYR A 808 17.18 2.31 -4.28
N HIS A 809 16.41 2.91 -3.37
CA HIS A 809 16.50 4.35 -3.08
C HIS A 809 17.86 4.75 -2.51
N VAL A 810 18.46 3.89 -1.67
CA VAL A 810 19.84 4.05 -1.18
C VAL A 810 20.85 3.88 -2.31
N GLN A 811 20.61 2.96 -3.25
CA GLN A 811 21.46 2.77 -4.42
C GLN A 811 21.50 4.00 -5.32
N ASP A 812 20.34 4.56 -5.69
CA ASP A 812 20.25 5.79 -6.48
C ASP A 812 21.02 6.93 -5.81
N ALA A 813 20.72 7.21 -4.54
CA ALA A 813 21.38 8.28 -3.79
C ALA A 813 22.90 8.09 -3.74
N PHE A 814 23.37 6.90 -3.36
CA PHE A 814 24.79 6.61 -3.24
C PHE A 814 25.53 6.71 -4.58
N TYR A 815 24.93 6.24 -5.67
CA TYR A 815 25.56 6.28 -7.00
C TYR A 815 25.54 7.69 -7.56
N SER A 816 24.44 8.42 -7.34
CA SER A 816 24.28 9.80 -7.80
C SER A 816 25.22 10.76 -7.09
N ASP A 817 25.41 10.61 -5.78
CA ASP A 817 26.33 11.44 -5.01
C ASP A 817 27.79 11.11 -5.35
N GLY A 818 28.12 9.83 -5.56
CA GLY A 818 29.45 9.44 -6.07
C GLY A 818 29.73 9.99 -7.47
N TYR A 819 28.73 10.01 -8.34
CA TYR A 819 28.82 10.65 -9.65
C TYR A 819 28.99 12.17 -9.53
N GLU A 820 28.18 12.83 -8.72
CA GLU A 820 28.28 14.28 -8.48
C GLU A 820 29.64 14.66 -7.92
N ALA A 821 30.21 13.87 -7.01
CA ALA A 821 31.53 14.11 -6.45
C ALA A 821 32.63 14.15 -7.53
N GLN A 822 32.48 13.40 -8.63
CA GLN A 822 33.45 13.35 -9.73
C GLN A 822 33.14 14.31 -10.87
N PHE A 823 31.86 14.53 -11.20
CA PHE A 823 31.44 15.33 -12.34
C PHE A 823 30.91 16.72 -11.99
N GLY A 824 30.72 17.01 -10.69
CA GLY A 824 30.20 18.28 -10.18
C GLY A 824 28.71 18.52 -10.47
N VAL A 825 27.97 17.49 -10.89
CA VAL A 825 26.55 17.57 -11.24
C VAL A 825 25.82 16.29 -10.87
N GLN A 826 24.60 16.40 -10.33
CA GLN A 826 23.72 15.26 -10.09
C GLN A 826 23.26 14.62 -11.41
N PRO A 827 23.39 13.29 -11.55
CA PRO A 827 22.90 12.59 -12.73
C PRO A 827 21.39 12.35 -12.67
N THR A 828 20.79 12.09 -13.83
CA THR A 828 19.49 11.43 -13.92
C THR A 828 19.70 9.92 -13.75
N PHE A 829 19.24 9.36 -12.64
CA PHE A 829 19.35 7.94 -12.34
C PHE A 829 18.06 7.21 -12.72
N VAL A 830 18.16 6.16 -13.54
CA VAL A 830 17.02 5.35 -13.96
C VAL A 830 17.27 3.86 -13.79
N PHE A 831 16.24 3.15 -13.34
CA PHE A 831 16.21 1.69 -13.31
C PHE A 831 15.50 1.18 -14.57
N LEU A 832 16.21 0.40 -15.38
CA LEU A 832 15.63 -0.33 -16.50
C LEU A 832 15.23 -1.72 -16.01
N VAL A 833 13.94 -1.93 -15.81
CA VAL A 833 13.42 -3.16 -15.21
C VAL A 833 12.74 -4.02 -16.27
N ALA A 834 13.29 -5.21 -16.51
CA ALA A 834 12.70 -6.21 -17.40
C ALA A 834 12.09 -7.37 -16.62
N SER A 835 10.89 -7.80 -17.01
CA SER A 835 10.28 -8.99 -16.43
C SER A 835 10.90 -10.27 -17.00
N THR A 836 11.16 -11.23 -16.13
CA THR A 836 11.53 -12.61 -16.46
C THR A 836 10.30 -13.50 -16.66
N THR A 837 9.09 -12.98 -16.44
CA THR A 837 7.82 -13.66 -16.70
C THR A 837 7.11 -13.03 -17.89
N VAL A 838 6.34 -13.84 -18.61
CA VAL A 838 5.59 -13.39 -19.78
C VAL A 838 4.24 -12.86 -19.33
N GLU A 839 3.88 -11.67 -19.80
CA GLU A 839 2.55 -11.06 -19.66
C GLU A 839 1.99 -10.79 -21.05
N CYS A 840 0.78 -11.30 -21.33
CA CYS A 840 0.13 -11.16 -22.65
C CYS A 840 1.04 -11.50 -23.85
N GLY A 841 1.87 -12.54 -23.71
CA GLY A 841 2.77 -13.02 -24.76
C GLY A 841 4.06 -12.20 -24.96
N ARG A 842 4.36 -11.25 -24.08
CA ARG A 842 5.58 -10.42 -24.12
C ARG A 842 6.29 -10.43 -22.76
N TYR A 843 7.57 -10.09 -22.75
CA TYR A 843 8.26 -9.74 -21.52
C TYR A 843 8.09 -8.24 -21.29
N PRO A 844 7.25 -7.80 -20.33
CA PRO A 844 7.08 -6.38 -20.07
C PRO A 844 8.38 -5.75 -19.55
N VAL A 845 8.56 -4.47 -19.87
CA VAL A 845 9.70 -3.63 -19.49
C VAL A 845 9.15 -2.29 -19.03
N GLU A 846 9.59 -1.83 -17.86
CA GLU A 846 9.28 -0.50 -17.33
C GLU A 846 10.59 0.21 -16.94
N ILE A 847 10.62 1.53 -17.11
CA ILE A 847 11.75 2.37 -16.69
C ILE A 847 11.29 3.21 -15.52
N PHE A 848 12.00 3.11 -14.40
CA PHE A 848 11.68 3.82 -13.17
C PHE A 848 12.73 4.87 -12.85
N MET A 849 12.28 5.98 -12.29
CA MET A 849 13.13 7.00 -11.71
C MET A 849 12.69 7.16 -10.25
N MET A 850 13.64 7.32 -9.34
CA MET A 850 13.32 7.49 -7.94
C MET A 850 12.68 8.85 -7.71
N GLY A 851 11.61 8.90 -6.90
CA GLY A 851 11.01 10.17 -6.47
C GLY A 851 11.96 10.92 -5.54
N GLU A 852 11.91 12.26 -5.56
CA GLU A 852 12.80 13.13 -4.77
C GLU A 852 12.78 12.79 -3.27
N GLU A 853 11.60 12.52 -2.70
CA GLU A 853 11.45 12.14 -1.29
C GLU A 853 12.16 10.83 -0.96
N ALA A 854 12.00 9.81 -1.81
CA ALA A 854 12.63 8.51 -1.62
C ALA A 854 14.15 8.60 -1.81
N LYS A 855 14.62 9.36 -2.81
CA LYS A 855 16.06 9.60 -3.03
C LYS A 855 16.69 10.32 -1.85
N LEU A 856 16.04 11.35 -1.31
CA LEU A 856 16.50 12.05 -0.10
C LEU A 856 16.55 11.12 1.12
N ALA A 857 15.53 10.28 1.31
CA ALA A 857 15.54 9.28 2.37
C ALA A 857 16.71 8.28 2.21
N GLY A 858 16.99 7.87 0.97
CA GLY A 858 18.13 7.01 0.63
C GLY A 858 19.47 7.67 0.94
N GLN A 859 19.61 8.97 0.66
CA GLN A 859 20.79 9.77 0.97
C GLN A 859 21.05 9.81 2.49
N GLN A 860 20.02 10.18 3.26
CA GLN A 860 20.12 10.22 4.73
C GLN A 860 20.46 8.85 5.32
N GLU A 861 19.91 7.79 4.74
CA GLU A 861 20.13 6.42 5.17
C GLU A 861 21.56 5.93 4.90
N TYR A 862 22.14 6.17 3.71
CA TYR A 862 23.52 5.73 3.46
C TYR A 862 24.54 6.52 4.27
N HIS A 863 24.35 7.84 4.46
CA HIS A 863 25.23 8.63 5.32
C HIS A 863 25.17 8.14 6.78
N ARG A 864 23.99 7.76 7.28
CA ARG A 864 23.89 7.13 8.59
C ARG A 864 24.70 5.83 8.67
N ASN A 865 24.63 4.99 7.64
CA ASN A 865 25.41 3.74 7.60
C ASN A 865 26.92 4.03 7.53
N LEU A 866 27.35 5.07 6.80
CA LEU A 866 28.75 5.50 6.76
C LEU A 866 29.24 5.98 8.12
N ARG A 867 28.45 6.78 8.85
CA ARG A 867 28.79 7.18 10.23
C ARG A 867 28.92 5.97 11.15
N THR A 868 27.95 5.06 11.11
CA THR A 868 28.02 3.81 11.89
C THR A 868 29.25 2.99 11.54
N LEU A 869 29.60 2.90 10.25
CA LEU A 869 30.82 2.23 9.82
C LEU A 869 32.07 2.95 10.33
N ALA A 870 32.12 4.28 10.27
CA ALA A 870 33.22 5.09 10.79
C ALA A 870 33.41 4.84 12.29
N ASP A 871 32.33 4.81 13.06
CA ASP A 871 32.36 4.49 14.49
C ASP A 871 32.96 3.10 14.73
N CYS A 872 32.46 2.08 14.01
CA CYS A 872 32.96 0.71 14.14
C CYS A 872 34.46 0.59 13.78
N LEU A 873 34.90 1.30 12.73
CA LEU A 873 36.31 1.34 12.33
C LEU A 873 37.19 2.04 13.37
N ASN A 874 36.69 3.10 14.01
CA ASN A 874 37.42 3.87 15.00
C ASN A 874 37.52 3.16 16.36
N THR A 875 36.47 2.45 16.78
CA THR A 875 36.41 1.76 18.08
C THR A 875 36.86 0.30 18.01
N ASP A 876 36.92 -0.28 16.81
CA ASP A 876 37.04 -1.72 16.57
C ASP A 876 35.93 -2.53 17.27
N GLU A 877 34.77 -1.89 17.51
CA GLU A 877 33.59 -2.56 18.04
C GLU A 877 32.55 -2.77 16.94
N TRP A 878 32.12 -4.03 16.79
CA TRP A 878 31.21 -4.46 15.73
C TRP A 878 29.96 -5.10 16.35
N PRO A 879 28.93 -4.32 16.71
CA PRO A 879 27.70 -4.85 17.30
C PRO A 879 27.09 -5.95 16.43
N ALA A 880 26.81 -7.10 17.07
CA ALA A 880 26.26 -8.29 16.42
C ALA A 880 24.85 -8.67 16.89
N ILE A 881 24.41 -8.14 18.03
CA ILE A 881 23.14 -8.49 18.65
C ILE A 881 22.03 -7.63 18.05
N LYS A 882 21.07 -8.27 17.36
CA LYS A 882 19.81 -7.62 16.93
C LYS A 882 18.80 -7.63 18.06
N THR A 883 18.46 -6.46 18.58
CA THR A 883 17.35 -6.30 19.53
C THR A 883 16.03 -6.50 18.80
N LEU A 884 15.26 -7.50 19.21
CA LEU A 884 13.90 -7.72 18.72
C LEU A 884 12.91 -6.91 19.58
N SER A 885 11.97 -6.24 18.92
CA SER A 885 10.85 -5.54 19.57
C SER A 885 9.53 -6.22 19.25
N LEU A 886 8.53 -6.04 20.11
CA LEU A 886 7.17 -6.53 19.84
C LEU A 886 6.67 -5.93 18.51
N PRO A 887 6.10 -6.74 17.59
CA PRO A 887 5.55 -6.23 16.35
C PRO A 887 4.29 -5.40 16.64
N ARG A 888 3.95 -4.47 15.74
CA ARG A 888 2.74 -3.62 15.90
C ARG A 888 1.43 -4.42 16.03
N LEU A 889 1.40 -5.64 15.51
CA LEU A 889 0.25 -6.56 15.59
C LEU A 889 0.23 -7.37 16.90
N ALA A 890 1.17 -7.14 17.81
CA ALA A 890 1.21 -7.81 19.10
C ALA A 890 -0.06 -7.49 19.91
N LYS A 891 -0.68 -8.55 20.43
CA LYS A 891 -1.92 -8.46 21.22
C LYS A 891 -1.75 -7.61 22.49
N GLU A 892 -0.51 -7.44 22.94
CA GLU A 892 -0.12 -6.59 24.06
C GLU A 892 -0.48 -5.12 23.83
N TYR A 893 -0.56 -4.65 22.57
CA TYR A 893 -1.02 -3.31 22.21
C TYR A 893 -2.55 -3.20 22.01
N ALA A 894 -3.29 -4.31 22.09
CA ALA A 894 -4.75 -4.33 21.85
C ALA A 894 -5.59 -4.07 23.11
N ASN A 895 -4.94 -3.94 24.28
CA ASN A 895 -5.60 -3.70 25.57
C ASN A 895 -5.38 -2.27 26.12
N ASP A 896 -4.74 -1.38 25.35
CA ASP A 896 -4.53 0.03 25.70
C ASP A 896 -5.48 0.98 24.94
#